data_AF-I4DBU4-F1
#
_entry.id   AF-I4DBU4-F1
#
_cell.length_a   1.000
_cell.length_b   1.000
_cell.length_c   1.000
_cell.angle_alpha   90.00
_cell.angle_beta   90.00
_cell.angle_gamma   90.00
#
_symmetry.space_group_name_H-M   'P 1'
#
loop_
_entity.id
_entity.type
_entity.pdbx_description
1 polymer ?
#
loop_
_entity_poly.entity_id
_entity_poly.type
_entity_poly.pdbx_seq_one_letter_code
_entity_poly.pdbx_strand_id
1 'polypeptide(L)'
;MKKTNKALASLAIAGMALTVVPFNAFADNAVPTRLAGNTAAQTAAAIADQTGWTGTAILASSASYGMVDALTAGPLSSYLKAPILLTGPGNTLDSDTKAELTKLNVKTVYVTSGKAVISQAVLDQLSGMGINVVSLGGQDRAETSVNIAKKMVGVTKVAVANGLQDALSIASIASAANEPILLTDKDSVPSSVAAYLAANPSITSTDVIGGTGVISNAVAAQFPNATRHFGTTAYDTNNQVIQDFSSSLQFTNVYVANGQTGIDALAGAPLAALTKSPIVLTDGTVPAAATFVHSKLATGAVVTALGGAAVVSDSVRTGVLTGSAPNQGGPVAVTSVTAVSASSFKVQFTSAPADTSKVTFAVTNSGAPVTVTPTWDSSNTFVTLSGSANFPEGTYAVDVKNGDTDLGSSTVAITTQKIAKINITATKLAVTQATTGSGIGYATYTVTDQYGNDITSNYLANNIQWQCGVGNITTPSHGVLKVTPNGQNLLTFSTVVITGYDSTSGVSASATLPTSTAMGTLSSITLNKLTNVNNTPLRAADTSDTWYVDYTANDMSGNPTNDYNLVKNGLILTGTNSDQLSVSSPYVIAKVVQDPNDSNKAAIQVTVTTDTVQMDMPVTITAMSWQGAPSSLQLTLKKQSAVDTFTLEAPSYNIASGELKQIPFVAYDQDGKQLTKYSDIVGSSSNPIVTISGFGDPSTGAGFVQNPDGTASLYMRATNVTGNQSVPQILTANTSTGKFSSVTINVQPTAKADTMVLNSTSIINTLQAGANQRIDFGYNYGGLTVNDQYGRPMDLDTVTQTGNGYNYEVVAMTSATTGTAIQLQQLNSGENVTTSSPITYAIAGGGNGIEVLANPSLTDNSTVNRTQTVNFYLINKSDEANVLAGQTNLAIASSSMTFSVIKNKDITGYTIDKVANPIFAQANSSTSGAIYTHQQTDEAANPDIYGTTSGGSKVMLAPGFIEGVSVDSPNKFKAVTVAGGISNSTNAYDSVKVIGLPLDASLTSASTNLTVTLMGADGLIHTVVAPIASSTTSPVAKELDLNYDGTAGMHMSDDGTTLYIDNATAMATEFGSAANPVSLQRNDAYGAANAKDIYFYIVDSYGKKGMNVSNIFATDWQSNGVTRATAIANSQTTVSPLNLDATTLYATGAPGLVKNGDYVTLSAVTNNGLVKTVKIVRNYN
;
A
#
# COMPACT_ATOMS: atom_id res chain seq x y z
N MET A 1 -44.54 42.21 65.60
CA MET A 1 -44.17 42.12 64.16
C MET A 1 -44.79 40.83 63.63
N LYS A 2 -46.01 40.75 63.08
CA LYS A 2 -46.60 41.34 61.85
C LYS A 2 -45.80 41.06 60.57
N LYS A 3 -46.36 40.15 59.75
CA LYS A 3 -46.30 39.99 58.28
C LYS A 3 -44.94 39.51 57.74
N THR A 4 -44.82 38.37 57.05
CA THR A 4 -45.45 38.10 55.74
C THR A 4 -45.58 36.59 55.42
N ASN A 5 -46.78 36.02 55.60
CA ASN A 5 -47.19 34.70 55.11
C ASN A 5 -47.70 34.76 53.64
N LYS A 6 -46.86 35.03 52.64
CA LYS A 6 -47.30 34.99 51.22
C LYS A 6 -46.25 34.55 50.16
N ALA A 7 -45.06 34.09 50.53
CA ALA A 7 -44.05 33.68 49.54
C ALA A 7 -43.91 32.15 49.35
N LEU A 8 -44.39 31.32 50.29
CA LEU A 8 -44.21 29.86 50.21
C LEU A 8 -45.27 29.13 49.37
N ALA A 9 -46.41 29.76 49.10
CA ALA A 9 -47.47 29.16 48.27
C ALA A 9 -47.26 29.35 46.76
N SER A 10 -46.45 30.32 46.34
CA SER A 10 -46.22 30.66 44.93
C SER A 10 -45.19 29.75 44.25
N LEU A 11 -44.27 29.14 45.01
CA LEU A 11 -43.27 28.21 44.46
C LEU A 11 -43.83 26.79 44.27
N ALA A 12 -44.84 26.41 45.08
CA ALA A 12 -45.52 25.13 44.93
C ALA A 12 -46.46 25.08 43.71
N ILE A 13 -47.00 26.24 43.28
CA ILE A 13 -47.89 26.32 42.10
C ILE A 13 -47.09 26.44 40.80
N ALA A 14 -45.89 27.06 40.82
CA ALA A 14 -44.97 27.04 39.68
C ALA A 14 -44.36 25.64 39.44
N GLY A 15 -44.20 24.83 40.50
CA GLY A 15 -43.74 23.43 40.40
C GLY A 15 -44.81 22.46 39.88
N MET A 16 -46.11 22.74 40.09
CA MET A 16 -47.19 21.88 39.60
C MET A 16 -47.66 22.24 38.18
N ALA A 17 -47.50 23.49 37.74
CA ALA A 17 -47.85 23.91 36.37
C ALA A 17 -46.83 23.49 35.29
N LEU A 18 -45.67 22.94 35.67
CA LEU A 18 -44.66 22.42 34.75
C LEU A 18 -44.76 20.89 34.51
N THR A 19 -45.82 20.24 34.99
CA THR A 19 -46.01 18.78 34.85
C THR A 19 -47.06 18.36 33.81
N VAL A 20 -47.53 19.28 32.97
CA VAL A 20 -48.48 18.95 31.88
C VAL A 20 -48.09 19.62 30.56
N VAL A 21 -46.82 19.54 30.19
CA VAL A 21 -46.48 19.56 28.76
C VAL A 21 -46.45 18.10 28.33
N PRO A 22 -47.27 17.66 27.36
CA PRO A 22 -47.10 16.33 26.82
C PRO A 22 -45.69 16.26 26.23
N PHE A 23 -44.84 15.41 26.79
CA PHE A 23 -43.50 15.08 26.29
C PHE A 23 -43.53 14.32 24.93
N ASN A 24 -44.61 14.49 24.16
CA ASN A 24 -44.80 13.93 22.83
C ASN A 24 -44.78 15.04 21.76
N ALA A 25 -43.82 15.95 21.88
CA ALA A 25 -43.33 16.71 20.74
C ALA A 25 -41.88 16.31 20.46
N PHE A 26 -41.60 15.00 20.44
CA PHE A 26 -40.56 14.52 19.55
C PHE A 26 -41.05 14.86 18.15
N ALA A 27 -40.32 15.75 17.47
CA ALA A 27 -40.39 15.83 16.03
C ALA A 27 -40.39 14.40 15.49
N ASP A 28 -41.32 14.11 14.60
CA ASP A 28 -41.32 12.92 13.76
C ASP A 28 -40.00 12.96 12.98
N ASN A 29 -38.93 12.43 13.57
CA ASN A 29 -37.62 12.38 12.96
C ASN A 29 -37.77 11.42 11.79
N ALA A 30 -38.04 11.98 10.61
CA ALA A 30 -38.09 11.22 9.37
C ALA A 30 -36.82 10.36 9.31
N VAL A 31 -37.00 9.04 9.37
CA VAL A 31 -35.89 8.10 9.26
C VAL A 31 -35.18 8.41 7.95
N PRO A 32 -33.87 8.72 7.98
CA PRO A 32 -33.17 9.16 6.79
C PRO A 32 -33.13 8.02 5.77
N THR A 33 -33.30 8.34 4.50
CA THR A 33 -33.27 7.34 3.43
C THR A 33 -31.86 6.80 3.15
N ARG A 34 -30.84 7.38 3.79
CA ARG A 34 -29.44 6.95 3.72
C ARG A 34 -28.70 7.33 5.00
N LEU A 35 -27.93 6.39 5.54
CA LEU A 35 -26.98 6.60 6.62
C LEU A 35 -25.59 6.30 6.07
N ALA A 36 -24.76 7.33 5.90
CA ALA A 36 -23.48 7.21 5.23
C ALA A 36 -22.50 8.30 5.66
N GLY A 37 -21.21 7.98 5.61
CA GLY A 37 -20.10 8.93 5.54
C GLY A 37 -19.15 8.56 4.40
N ASN A 38 -18.04 9.29 4.28
CA ASN A 38 -17.02 9.02 3.27
C ASN A 38 -16.20 7.77 3.60
N THR A 39 -16.19 7.35 4.87
CA THR A 39 -15.52 6.13 5.35
C THR A 39 -16.49 5.22 6.10
N ALA A 40 -16.09 3.95 6.31
CA ALA A 40 -16.87 3.01 7.12
C ALA A 40 -17.01 3.48 8.58
N ALA A 41 -15.97 4.11 9.16
CA ALA A 41 -16.03 4.67 10.50
C ALA A 41 -17.06 5.79 10.62
N GLN A 42 -17.14 6.68 9.63
CA GLN A 42 -18.15 7.74 9.57
C GLN A 42 -19.57 7.18 9.36
N THR A 43 -19.71 6.14 8.54
CA THR A 43 -21.00 5.46 8.36
C THR A 43 -21.44 4.80 9.67
N ALA A 44 -20.53 4.14 10.40
CA ALA A 44 -20.83 3.57 11.71
C ALA A 44 -21.21 4.64 12.74
N ALA A 45 -20.56 5.81 12.75
CA ALA A 45 -20.94 6.93 13.60
C ALA A 45 -22.34 7.47 13.25
N ALA A 46 -22.66 7.64 11.96
CA ALA A 46 -23.99 8.06 11.50
C ALA A 46 -25.09 7.06 11.88
N ILE A 47 -24.78 5.76 11.89
CA ILE A 47 -25.68 4.71 12.36
C ILE A 47 -25.82 4.77 13.89
N ALA A 48 -24.71 4.94 14.62
CA ALA A 48 -24.71 5.03 16.08
C ALA A 48 -25.61 6.17 16.57
N ASP A 49 -25.59 7.32 15.88
CA ASP A 49 -26.47 8.45 16.16
C ASP A 49 -27.97 8.13 16.13
N GLN A 50 -28.38 7.18 15.29
CA GLN A 50 -29.77 6.77 15.21
C GLN A 50 -30.19 5.84 16.35
N THR A 51 -29.23 5.20 17.04
CA THR A 51 -29.54 4.29 18.17
C THR A 51 -29.85 5.04 19.45
N GLY A 52 -29.28 6.24 19.64
CA GLY A 52 -29.36 7.03 20.87
C GLY A 52 -28.64 6.40 22.07
N TRP A 53 -27.83 5.37 21.86
CA TRP A 53 -27.12 4.65 22.91
C TRP A 53 -25.84 5.36 23.35
N THR A 54 -25.54 5.33 24.65
CA THR A 54 -24.38 6.02 25.25
C THR A 54 -23.72 5.15 26.32
N GLY A 55 -22.49 5.51 26.72
CA GLY A 55 -21.79 4.89 27.85
C GLY A 55 -21.08 3.55 27.56
N THR A 56 -21.55 2.75 26.61
CA THR A 56 -20.87 1.51 26.17
C THR A 56 -20.80 1.48 24.65
N ALA A 57 -19.71 0.99 24.07
CA ALA A 57 -19.60 0.74 22.63
C ALA A 57 -18.94 -0.61 22.34
N ILE A 58 -19.15 -1.12 21.14
CA ILE A 58 -18.42 -2.26 20.59
C ILE A 58 -17.47 -1.72 19.53
N LEU A 59 -16.20 -2.12 19.58
CA LEU A 59 -15.21 -1.75 18.58
C LEU A 59 -14.84 -2.97 17.73
N ALA A 60 -15.06 -2.84 16.43
CA ALA A 60 -14.70 -3.82 15.41
C ALA A 60 -13.72 -3.23 14.40
N SER A 61 -12.97 -4.10 13.72
CA SER A 61 -12.07 -3.67 12.66
C SER A 61 -12.84 -3.40 11.36
N SER A 62 -12.43 -2.34 10.63
CA SER A 62 -12.88 -2.11 9.27
C SER A 62 -12.07 -2.86 8.20
N ALA A 63 -11.03 -3.61 8.59
CA ALA A 63 -10.26 -4.46 7.68
C ALA A 63 -10.97 -5.80 7.41
N SER A 64 -10.90 -6.29 6.18
CA SER A 64 -11.67 -7.46 5.73
C SER A 64 -11.44 -8.74 6.55
N TYR A 65 -10.23 -9.00 7.04
CA TYR A 65 -9.93 -10.18 7.87
C TYR A 65 -10.43 -10.03 9.32
N GLY A 66 -10.39 -8.82 9.88
CA GLY A 66 -10.88 -8.52 11.23
C GLY A 66 -12.38 -8.36 11.36
N MET A 67 -13.05 -8.05 10.25
CA MET A 67 -14.50 -7.88 10.16
C MET A 67 -15.26 -9.21 10.33
N VAL A 68 -14.66 -10.32 9.90
CA VAL A 68 -15.27 -11.66 10.04
C VAL A 68 -15.43 -12.05 11.51
N ASP A 69 -14.49 -11.65 12.37
CA ASP A 69 -14.54 -11.90 13.81
C ASP A 69 -15.69 -11.13 14.50
N ALA A 70 -16.01 -9.94 13.98
CA ALA A 70 -17.02 -9.05 14.52
C ALA A 70 -18.44 -9.33 14.02
N LEU A 71 -18.63 -10.21 13.04
CA LEU A 71 -19.95 -10.58 12.48
C LEU A 71 -21.00 -10.93 13.54
N THR A 72 -20.55 -11.51 14.64
CA THR A 72 -21.39 -12.03 15.72
C THR A 72 -21.67 -11.00 16.81
N ALA A 73 -21.17 -9.76 16.63
CA ALA A 73 -21.29 -8.70 17.63
C ALA A 73 -22.66 -8.03 17.68
N GLY A 74 -23.49 -8.15 16.65
CA GLY A 74 -24.84 -7.57 16.60
C GLY A 74 -25.70 -7.90 17.84
N PRO A 75 -25.84 -9.20 18.20
CA PRO A 75 -26.58 -9.60 19.39
C PRO A 75 -26.02 -9.03 20.69
N LEU A 76 -24.70 -9.02 20.84
CA LEU A 76 -24.07 -8.42 22.02
C LEU A 76 -24.30 -6.90 22.08
N SER A 77 -24.23 -6.22 20.93
CA SER A 77 -24.50 -4.79 20.80
C SER A 77 -25.90 -4.44 21.26
N SER A 78 -26.90 -5.21 20.82
CA SER A 78 -28.30 -5.00 21.21
C SER A 78 -28.55 -5.36 22.67
N TYR A 79 -27.92 -6.43 23.17
CA TYR A 79 -28.01 -6.85 24.57
C TYR A 79 -27.44 -5.80 25.53
N LEU A 80 -26.29 -5.20 25.17
CA LEU A 80 -25.63 -4.16 25.96
C LEU A 80 -26.19 -2.75 25.72
N LYS A 81 -27.04 -2.57 24.69
CA LYS A 81 -27.43 -1.26 24.17
C LYS A 81 -26.21 -0.39 23.88
N ALA A 82 -25.31 -0.91 23.05
CA ALA A 82 -24.01 -0.32 22.74
C ALA A 82 -23.77 -0.32 21.23
N PRO A 83 -23.53 0.83 20.56
CA PRO A 83 -23.37 0.84 19.10
C PRO A 83 -22.06 0.17 18.68
N ILE A 84 -22.03 -0.34 17.44
CA ILE A 84 -20.83 -0.90 16.83
C ILE A 84 -20.11 0.23 16.08
N LEU A 85 -18.90 0.55 16.53
CA LEU A 85 -17.99 1.51 15.91
C LEU A 85 -16.83 0.76 15.24
N LEU A 86 -16.21 1.42 14.26
CA LEU A 86 -15.24 0.77 13.38
C LEU A 86 -13.89 1.48 13.42
N THR A 87 -12.79 0.73 13.38
CA THR A 87 -11.46 1.32 13.27
C THR A 87 -10.60 0.57 12.25
N GLY A 88 -9.81 1.34 11.49
CA GLY A 88 -8.88 0.80 10.50
C GLY A 88 -7.74 -0.03 11.11
N PRO A 89 -7.01 -0.79 10.28
CA PRO A 89 -5.78 -1.43 10.70
C PRO A 89 -4.71 -0.36 10.99
N GLY A 90 -3.80 -0.67 11.92
CA GLY A 90 -2.68 0.21 12.27
C GLY A 90 -2.52 0.43 13.77
N ASN A 91 -1.71 1.43 14.12
CA ASN A 91 -1.33 1.74 15.50
C ASN A 91 -2.12 2.91 16.12
N THR A 92 -3.10 3.47 15.38
CA THR A 92 -3.83 4.66 15.78
C THR A 92 -5.33 4.43 15.71
N LEU A 93 -6.06 4.80 16.76
CA LEU A 93 -7.52 4.76 16.77
C LEU A 93 -8.04 5.77 15.74
N ASP A 94 -8.95 5.31 14.90
CA ASP A 94 -9.59 6.15 13.87
C ASP A 94 -10.19 7.42 14.49
N SER A 95 -9.89 8.59 13.90
CA SER A 95 -10.27 9.88 14.46
C SER A 95 -11.77 10.08 14.56
N ASP A 96 -12.54 9.56 13.61
CA ASP A 96 -14.00 9.67 13.60
C ASP A 96 -14.59 8.77 14.70
N THR A 97 -14.07 7.56 14.85
CA THR A 97 -14.45 6.68 15.97
C THR A 97 -14.06 7.27 17.32
N LYS A 98 -12.89 7.90 17.44
CA LYS A 98 -12.47 8.60 18.66
C LYS A 98 -13.41 9.75 19.00
N ALA A 99 -13.81 10.54 18.00
CA ALA A 99 -14.76 11.63 18.18
C ALA A 99 -16.12 11.10 18.65
N GLU A 100 -16.60 10.02 18.04
CA GLU A 100 -17.89 9.42 18.38
C GLU A 100 -17.88 8.77 19.78
N LEU A 101 -16.83 8.05 20.16
CA LEU A 101 -16.65 7.52 21.52
C LEU A 101 -16.72 8.63 22.59
N THR A 102 -16.14 9.80 22.28
CA THR A 102 -16.16 10.97 23.16
C THR A 102 -17.56 11.57 23.23
N LYS A 103 -18.21 11.75 22.08
CA LYS A 103 -19.58 12.29 21.97
C LYS A 103 -20.61 11.43 22.71
N LEU A 104 -20.51 10.11 22.59
CA LEU A 104 -21.38 9.15 23.28
C LEU A 104 -20.99 8.90 24.75
N ASN A 105 -19.98 9.62 25.26
CA ASN A 105 -19.45 9.52 26.62
C ASN A 105 -19.20 8.07 27.06
N VAL A 106 -18.55 7.29 26.19
CA VAL A 106 -18.31 5.86 26.41
C VAL A 106 -17.34 5.64 27.58
N LYS A 107 -17.66 4.67 28.44
CA LYS A 107 -16.86 4.25 29.60
C LYS A 107 -16.36 2.82 29.47
N THR A 108 -17.02 1.98 28.69
CA THR A 108 -16.58 0.61 28.41
C THR A 108 -16.62 0.34 26.92
N VAL A 109 -15.55 -0.23 26.37
CA VAL A 109 -15.49 -0.68 24.98
C VAL A 109 -15.22 -2.18 24.94
N TYR A 110 -16.09 -2.92 24.25
CA TYR A 110 -15.89 -4.34 23.96
C TYR A 110 -15.22 -4.50 22.60
N VAL A 111 -14.03 -5.08 22.56
CA VAL A 111 -13.23 -5.21 21.33
C VAL A 111 -13.39 -6.61 20.77
N THR A 112 -14.00 -6.73 19.60
CA THR A 112 -14.41 -8.00 18.98
C THR A 112 -13.41 -8.53 17.95
N SER A 113 -12.15 -8.12 18.05
CA SER A 113 -11.07 -8.60 17.20
C SER A 113 -9.83 -8.90 18.06
N GLY A 114 -9.01 -9.86 17.62
CA GLY A 114 -7.75 -10.20 18.28
C GLY A 114 -6.71 -9.07 18.19
N LYS A 115 -5.66 -9.14 19.02
CA LYS A 115 -4.57 -8.15 19.06
C LYS A 115 -3.79 -8.01 17.75
N ALA A 116 -3.83 -9.04 16.90
CA ALA A 116 -3.22 -9.02 15.57
C ALA A 116 -4.00 -8.13 14.57
N VAL A 117 -5.26 -7.82 14.87
CA VAL A 117 -6.17 -7.06 14.00
C VAL A 117 -6.33 -5.63 14.54
N ILE A 118 -6.65 -5.49 15.83
CA ILE A 118 -6.67 -4.21 16.53
C ILE A 118 -5.45 -4.19 17.45
N SER A 119 -4.45 -3.40 17.07
CA SER A 119 -3.13 -3.39 17.73
C SER A 119 -3.21 -2.96 19.19
N GLN A 120 -2.20 -3.36 19.98
CA GLN A 120 -2.09 -2.95 21.38
C GLN A 120 -2.07 -1.41 21.53
N ALA A 121 -1.46 -0.69 20.59
CA ALA A 121 -1.43 0.77 20.61
C ALA A 121 -2.82 1.41 20.55
N VAL A 122 -3.77 0.82 19.80
CA VAL A 122 -5.16 1.29 19.77
C VAL A 122 -5.86 1.02 21.11
N LEU A 123 -5.61 -0.14 21.73
CA LEU A 123 -6.17 -0.48 23.05
C LEU A 123 -5.63 0.46 24.15
N ASP A 124 -4.36 0.83 24.06
CA ASP A 124 -3.71 1.76 24.98
C ASP A 124 -4.27 3.18 24.80
N GLN A 125 -4.57 3.60 23.57
CA GLN A 125 -5.25 4.87 23.30
C GLN A 125 -6.67 4.92 23.91
N LEU A 126 -7.45 3.84 23.79
CA LEU A 126 -8.76 3.73 24.45
C LEU A 126 -8.63 3.82 25.97
N SER A 127 -7.66 3.09 26.54
CA SER A 127 -7.39 3.11 27.98
C SER A 127 -6.95 4.50 28.46
N GLY A 128 -6.13 5.20 27.66
CA GLY A 128 -5.71 6.59 27.89
C GLY A 128 -6.86 7.61 27.84
N MET A 129 -7.96 7.29 27.16
CA MET A 129 -9.21 8.07 27.21
C MET A 129 -10.04 7.81 28.47
N GLY A 130 -9.56 6.97 29.39
CA GLY A 130 -10.28 6.56 30.60
C GLY A 130 -11.41 5.56 30.33
N ILE A 131 -11.32 4.83 29.22
CA ILE A 131 -12.30 3.81 28.81
C ILE A 131 -11.80 2.44 29.28
N ASN A 132 -12.67 1.68 29.93
CA ASN A 132 -12.41 0.28 30.27
C ASN A 132 -12.51 -0.60 29.02
N VAL A 133 -11.41 -1.25 28.63
CA VAL A 133 -11.34 -2.08 27.42
C VAL A 133 -11.55 -3.55 27.78
N VAL A 134 -12.60 -4.17 27.22
CA VAL A 134 -12.90 -5.60 27.38
C VAL A 134 -12.61 -6.31 26.06
N SER A 135 -11.49 -7.03 25.99
CA SER A 135 -11.13 -7.80 24.79
C SER A 135 -11.94 -9.11 24.71
N LEU A 136 -12.57 -9.35 23.57
CA LEU A 136 -13.35 -10.55 23.27
C LEU A 136 -12.73 -11.39 22.14
N GLY A 137 -11.65 -10.91 21.49
CA GLY A 137 -10.96 -11.65 20.44
C GLY A 137 -10.37 -12.97 20.95
N GLY A 138 -10.60 -14.05 20.20
CA GLY A 138 -9.99 -15.37 20.39
C GLY A 138 -8.82 -15.64 19.44
N GLN A 139 -8.32 -16.88 19.45
CA GLN A 139 -7.30 -17.36 18.50
C GLN A 139 -7.85 -17.47 17.07
N ASP A 140 -9.15 -17.69 16.95
CA ASP A 140 -9.86 -17.77 15.67
C ASP A 140 -11.27 -17.14 15.77
N ARG A 141 -11.95 -17.11 14.62
CA ARG A 141 -13.31 -16.54 14.50
C ARG A 141 -14.35 -17.30 15.33
N ALA A 142 -14.17 -18.60 15.51
CA ALA A 142 -15.11 -19.44 16.24
C ALA A 142 -14.99 -19.18 17.75
N GLU A 143 -13.77 -19.13 18.28
CA GLU A 143 -13.50 -18.73 19.66
C GLU A 143 -13.96 -17.30 19.94
N THR A 144 -13.76 -16.36 19.01
CA THR A 144 -14.25 -14.99 19.15
C THR A 144 -15.79 -14.96 19.26
N SER A 145 -16.50 -15.72 18.41
CA SER A 145 -17.96 -15.82 18.49
C SER A 145 -18.45 -16.38 19.83
N VAL A 146 -17.72 -17.36 20.39
CA VAL A 146 -17.99 -17.93 21.72
C VAL A 146 -17.72 -16.91 22.82
N ASN A 147 -16.64 -16.14 22.74
CA ASN A 147 -16.31 -15.11 23.73
C ASN A 147 -17.34 -13.97 23.75
N ILE A 148 -17.89 -13.62 22.59
CA ILE A 148 -19.02 -12.69 22.47
C ILE A 148 -20.27 -13.31 23.12
N ALA A 149 -20.61 -14.56 22.78
CA ALA A 149 -21.78 -15.25 23.33
C ALA A 149 -21.74 -15.41 24.86
N LYS A 150 -20.55 -15.61 25.45
CA LYS A 150 -20.35 -15.69 26.91
C LYS A 150 -20.72 -14.41 27.67
N LYS A 151 -20.83 -13.26 26.99
CA LYS A 151 -21.24 -11.99 27.62
C LYS A 151 -22.76 -11.81 27.69
N MET A 152 -23.52 -12.68 27.03
CA MET A 152 -24.98 -12.68 27.04
C MET A 152 -25.49 -13.71 28.05
N VAL A 153 -26.57 -13.40 28.76
CA VAL A 153 -27.22 -14.31 29.73
C VAL A 153 -28.64 -14.64 29.29
N GLY A 154 -29.17 -15.78 29.76
CA GLY A 154 -30.54 -16.21 29.44
C GLY A 154 -30.71 -16.73 28.01
N VAL A 155 -29.62 -17.15 27.37
CA VAL A 155 -29.63 -17.68 26.00
C VAL A 155 -30.25 -19.09 25.98
N THR A 156 -31.28 -19.27 25.15
CA THR A 156 -31.98 -20.54 24.95
C THR A 156 -31.92 -21.06 23.50
N LYS A 157 -31.47 -20.20 22.58
CA LYS A 157 -31.34 -20.44 21.15
C LYS A 157 -30.08 -19.76 20.62
N VAL A 158 -29.44 -20.34 19.61
CA VAL A 158 -28.26 -19.78 18.92
C VAL A 158 -28.41 -19.89 17.41
N ALA A 159 -27.82 -18.95 16.68
CA ALA A 159 -27.67 -19.05 15.24
C ALA A 159 -26.26 -19.52 14.89
N VAL A 160 -26.11 -20.31 13.83
CA VAL A 160 -24.82 -20.85 13.37
C VAL A 160 -24.62 -20.53 11.90
N ALA A 161 -23.46 -19.97 11.57
CA ALA A 161 -23.08 -19.60 10.21
C ALA A 161 -21.59 -19.92 9.94
N ASN A 162 -21.21 -19.96 8.67
CA ASN A 162 -19.81 -20.08 8.23
C ASN A 162 -19.40 -18.89 7.33
N GLY A 163 -20.27 -18.50 6.40
CA GLY A 163 -20.05 -17.37 5.49
C GLY A 163 -20.37 -16.00 6.10
N LEU A 164 -19.68 -14.95 5.61
CA LEU A 164 -19.91 -13.55 5.98
C LEU A 164 -21.39 -13.16 5.75
N GLN A 165 -21.89 -13.38 4.53
CA GLN A 165 -23.25 -13.02 4.13
C GLN A 165 -24.32 -13.85 4.85
N ASP A 166 -24.04 -15.11 5.13
CA ASP A 166 -24.96 -15.98 5.89
C ASP A 166 -25.10 -15.46 7.34
N ALA A 167 -23.99 -15.11 8.00
CA ALA A 167 -24.03 -14.51 9.33
C ALA A 167 -24.75 -13.14 9.34
N LEU A 168 -24.47 -12.29 8.35
CA LEU A 168 -25.13 -10.99 8.20
C LEU A 168 -26.64 -11.11 7.93
N SER A 169 -27.07 -12.20 7.27
CA SER A 169 -28.48 -12.42 6.95
C SER A 169 -29.36 -12.60 8.18
N ILE A 170 -28.83 -13.21 9.24
CA ILE A 170 -29.55 -13.39 10.50
C ILE A 170 -29.24 -12.29 11.52
N ALA A 171 -28.25 -11.42 11.25
CA ALA A 171 -27.69 -10.50 12.25
C ALA A 171 -28.74 -9.63 12.96
N SER A 172 -29.65 -8.97 12.23
CA SER A 172 -30.67 -8.12 12.87
C SER A 172 -31.74 -8.92 13.62
N ILE A 173 -32.09 -10.10 13.11
CA ILE A 173 -33.08 -11.01 13.71
C ILE A 173 -32.54 -11.61 15.02
N ALA A 174 -31.35 -12.19 14.96
CA ALA A 174 -30.66 -12.75 16.11
C ALA A 174 -30.42 -11.68 17.19
N SER A 175 -30.08 -10.46 16.76
CA SER A 175 -29.93 -9.32 17.65
C SER A 175 -31.22 -8.93 18.35
N ALA A 176 -32.34 -8.90 17.64
CA ALA A 176 -33.66 -8.61 18.22
C ALA A 176 -34.18 -9.73 19.14
N ALA A 177 -33.74 -10.97 18.91
CA ALA A 177 -34.15 -12.16 19.65
C ALA A 177 -33.26 -12.49 20.86
N ASN A 178 -32.21 -11.71 21.14
CA ASN A 178 -31.18 -12.03 22.13
C ASN A 178 -30.53 -13.41 21.89
N GLU A 179 -30.29 -13.71 20.62
CA GLU A 179 -29.74 -14.97 20.12
C GLU A 179 -28.30 -14.76 19.67
N PRO A 180 -27.29 -15.35 20.33
CA PRO A 180 -25.91 -15.27 19.89
C PRO A 180 -25.71 -15.98 18.54
N ILE A 181 -24.81 -15.43 17.72
CA ILE A 181 -24.36 -16.06 16.48
C ILE A 181 -23.03 -16.75 16.76
N LEU A 182 -22.91 -18.03 16.44
CA LEU A 182 -21.70 -18.83 16.56
C LEU A 182 -21.17 -19.18 15.16
N LEU A 183 -19.84 -19.19 15.00
CA LEU A 183 -19.22 -19.52 13.72
C LEU A 183 -18.72 -20.97 13.70
N THR A 184 -19.01 -21.70 12.63
CA THR A 184 -18.61 -23.11 12.44
C THR A 184 -17.90 -23.31 11.10
N ASP A 185 -17.17 -24.42 10.97
CA ASP A 185 -16.64 -24.86 9.68
C ASP A 185 -17.66 -25.71 8.92
N LYS A 186 -17.37 -25.97 7.64
CA LYS A 186 -18.25 -26.72 6.73
C LYS A 186 -18.50 -28.16 7.20
N ASP A 187 -17.43 -28.84 7.58
CA ASP A 187 -17.43 -30.28 7.83
C ASP A 187 -17.02 -30.64 9.27
N SER A 188 -16.81 -29.63 10.13
CA SER A 188 -16.51 -29.80 11.55
C SER A 188 -17.12 -28.70 12.41
N VAL A 189 -17.56 -29.06 13.63
CA VAL A 189 -17.88 -28.07 14.67
C VAL A 189 -16.58 -27.75 15.43
N PRO A 190 -16.14 -26.48 15.47
CA PRO A 190 -14.97 -26.09 16.25
C PRO A 190 -15.09 -26.49 17.73
N SER A 191 -13.98 -26.90 18.34
CA SER A 191 -13.98 -27.38 19.72
C SER A 191 -14.46 -26.32 20.72
N SER A 192 -14.17 -25.04 20.46
CA SER A 192 -14.65 -23.90 21.26
C SER A 192 -16.18 -23.79 21.27
N VAL A 193 -16.82 -23.99 20.11
CA VAL A 193 -18.28 -23.97 19.95
C VAL A 193 -18.92 -25.18 20.63
N ALA A 194 -18.38 -26.37 20.40
CA ALA A 194 -18.86 -27.59 21.04
C ALA A 194 -18.78 -27.51 22.58
N ALA A 195 -17.66 -26.99 23.11
CA ALA A 195 -17.48 -26.77 24.54
C ALA A 195 -18.44 -25.72 25.11
N TYR A 196 -18.71 -24.64 24.37
CA TYR A 196 -19.68 -23.62 24.78
C TYR A 196 -21.10 -24.19 24.87
N LEU A 197 -21.54 -24.97 23.88
CA LEU A 197 -22.86 -25.60 23.90
C LEU A 197 -22.99 -26.62 25.04
N ALA A 198 -21.96 -27.44 25.26
CA ALA A 198 -21.95 -28.40 26.36
C ALA A 198 -22.03 -27.72 27.74
N ALA A 199 -21.39 -26.56 27.91
CA ALA A 199 -21.44 -25.77 29.14
C ALA A 199 -22.77 -25.02 29.34
N ASN A 200 -23.58 -24.86 28.30
CA ASN A 200 -24.83 -24.09 28.31
C ASN A 200 -26.02 -24.95 27.85
N PRO A 201 -26.45 -25.95 28.66
CA PRO A 201 -27.53 -26.87 28.29
C PRO A 201 -28.92 -26.19 28.19
N SER A 202 -29.04 -24.92 28.57
CA SER A 202 -30.24 -24.10 28.32
C SER A 202 -30.45 -23.81 26.82
N ILE A 203 -29.40 -23.93 26.01
CA ILE A 203 -29.47 -23.79 24.55
C ILE A 203 -30.09 -25.07 23.97
N THR A 204 -31.35 -24.98 23.58
CA THR A 204 -32.16 -26.14 23.19
C THR A 204 -32.56 -26.16 21.72
N SER A 205 -32.26 -25.09 20.97
CA SER A 205 -32.54 -24.99 19.54
C SER A 205 -31.46 -24.18 18.81
N THR A 206 -31.32 -24.42 17.52
CA THR A 206 -30.32 -23.74 16.68
C THR A 206 -30.89 -23.38 15.32
N ASP A 207 -30.65 -22.15 14.85
CA ASP A 207 -30.87 -21.77 13.46
C ASP A 207 -29.56 -21.91 12.67
N VAL A 208 -29.55 -22.78 11.66
CA VAL A 208 -28.41 -23.00 10.78
C VAL A 208 -28.59 -22.15 9.53
N ILE A 209 -27.73 -21.15 9.33
CA ILE A 209 -27.82 -20.21 8.22
C ILE A 209 -26.83 -20.61 7.14
N GLY A 210 -27.35 -20.91 5.95
CA GLY A 210 -26.58 -21.35 4.79
C GLY A 210 -26.86 -22.80 4.38
N GLY A 211 -26.58 -23.09 3.11
CA GLY A 211 -26.84 -24.39 2.49
C GLY A 211 -25.87 -25.50 2.93
N THR A 212 -26.10 -26.72 2.44
CA THR A 212 -25.21 -27.87 2.71
C THR A 212 -23.80 -27.72 2.13
N GLY A 213 -23.66 -26.84 1.13
CA GLY A 213 -22.38 -26.45 0.56
C GLY A 213 -21.46 -25.70 1.54
N VAL A 214 -22.01 -24.98 2.53
CA VAL A 214 -21.26 -24.18 3.51
C VAL A 214 -21.30 -24.74 4.93
N ILE A 215 -22.37 -25.46 5.29
CA ILE A 215 -22.49 -26.21 6.56
C ILE A 215 -23.12 -27.56 6.23
N SER A 216 -22.35 -28.65 6.30
CA SER A 216 -22.84 -29.98 5.96
C SER A 216 -23.99 -30.45 6.86
N ASN A 217 -24.75 -31.46 6.41
CA ASN A 217 -25.79 -32.07 7.24
C ASN A 217 -25.21 -32.77 8.48
N ALA A 218 -23.99 -33.33 8.37
CA ALA A 218 -23.29 -33.95 9.49
C ALA A 218 -22.93 -32.93 10.58
N VAL A 219 -22.57 -31.71 10.20
CA VAL A 219 -22.32 -30.61 11.14
C VAL A 219 -23.63 -30.09 11.74
N ALA A 220 -24.66 -29.83 10.92
CA ALA A 220 -25.96 -29.37 11.42
C ALA A 220 -26.59 -30.33 12.45
N ALA A 221 -26.43 -31.64 12.26
CA ALA A 221 -26.93 -32.66 13.17
C ALA A 221 -26.26 -32.66 14.56
N GLN A 222 -25.11 -31.98 14.72
CA GLN A 222 -24.42 -31.85 16.00
C GLN A 222 -24.97 -30.70 16.87
N PHE A 223 -25.82 -29.83 16.30
CA PHE A 223 -26.45 -28.73 17.02
C PHE A 223 -27.84 -29.13 17.55
N PRO A 224 -28.28 -28.62 18.71
CA PRO A 224 -29.56 -28.98 19.31
C PRO A 224 -30.73 -28.48 18.46
N ASN A 225 -31.66 -29.38 18.10
CA ASN A 225 -32.87 -29.08 17.31
C ASN A 225 -32.64 -28.09 16.15
N ALA A 226 -31.64 -28.39 15.30
CA ALA A 226 -31.21 -27.51 14.23
C ALA A 226 -32.27 -27.32 13.13
N THR A 227 -32.64 -26.07 12.87
CA THR A 227 -33.52 -25.64 11.75
C THR A 227 -32.68 -24.91 10.72
N ARG A 228 -32.71 -25.33 9.44
CA ARG A 228 -31.85 -24.74 8.40
C ARG A 228 -32.61 -23.71 7.56
N HIS A 229 -31.99 -22.54 7.38
CA HIS A 229 -32.45 -21.45 6.53
C HIS A 229 -31.41 -21.19 5.43
N PHE A 230 -31.77 -21.39 4.17
CA PHE A 230 -30.80 -21.31 3.07
C PHE A 230 -31.44 -21.00 1.73
N GLY A 231 -30.65 -20.41 0.85
CA GLY A 231 -30.93 -20.32 -0.58
C GLY A 231 -29.78 -20.86 -1.43
N THR A 232 -29.91 -20.72 -2.75
CA THR A 232 -28.88 -21.14 -3.71
C THR A 232 -27.62 -20.27 -3.66
N THR A 233 -27.80 -18.98 -3.39
CA THR A 233 -26.73 -18.01 -3.17
C THR A 233 -26.86 -17.38 -1.78
N ALA A 234 -25.84 -16.62 -1.36
CA ALA A 234 -25.88 -15.93 -0.08
C ALA A 234 -27.01 -14.86 -0.01
N TYR A 235 -27.38 -14.26 -1.14
CA TYR A 235 -28.50 -13.32 -1.24
C TYR A 235 -29.84 -14.03 -1.25
N ASP A 236 -29.91 -15.26 -1.79
CA ASP A 236 -31.09 -16.11 -1.66
C ASP A 236 -31.26 -16.59 -0.20
N THR A 237 -30.16 -16.89 0.50
CA THR A 237 -30.19 -17.14 1.95
C THR A 237 -30.73 -15.93 2.70
N ASN A 238 -30.27 -14.71 2.39
CA ASN A 238 -30.82 -13.49 2.99
C ASN A 238 -32.34 -13.36 2.75
N ASN A 239 -32.79 -13.60 1.51
CA ASN A 239 -34.21 -13.60 1.18
C ASN A 239 -34.99 -14.66 1.97
N GLN A 240 -34.47 -15.89 2.05
CA GLN A 240 -35.13 -16.98 2.77
C GLN A 240 -35.22 -16.69 4.27
N VAL A 241 -34.16 -16.16 4.88
CA VAL A 241 -34.15 -15.75 6.28
C VAL A 241 -35.19 -14.64 6.53
N ILE A 242 -35.28 -13.62 5.68
CA ILE A 242 -36.30 -12.57 5.83
C ILE A 242 -37.73 -13.15 5.74
N GLN A 243 -37.95 -14.13 4.86
CA GLN A 243 -39.24 -14.80 4.71
C GLN A 243 -39.62 -15.64 5.93
N ASP A 244 -38.71 -16.50 6.39
CA ASP A 244 -38.94 -17.42 7.51
C ASP A 244 -39.18 -16.67 8.83
N PHE A 245 -38.53 -15.52 9.01
CA PHE A 245 -38.68 -14.68 10.20
C PHE A 245 -39.64 -13.50 10.01
N SER A 246 -40.41 -13.46 8.91
CA SER A 246 -41.27 -12.33 8.57
C SER A 246 -42.32 -11.99 9.64
N SER A 247 -42.78 -12.96 10.43
CA SER A 247 -43.71 -12.73 11.55
C SER A 247 -43.06 -12.00 12.74
N SER A 248 -41.73 -12.06 12.85
CA SER A 248 -40.95 -11.42 13.91
C SER A 248 -40.40 -10.05 13.50
N LEU A 249 -40.55 -9.69 12.22
CA LEU A 249 -40.04 -8.46 11.63
C LEU A 249 -41.15 -7.41 11.46
N GLN A 250 -40.75 -6.15 11.45
CA GLN A 250 -41.55 -4.98 11.11
C GLN A 250 -41.00 -4.38 9.83
N PHE A 251 -41.88 -4.06 8.88
CA PHE A 251 -41.51 -3.53 7.57
C PHE A 251 -41.85 -2.04 7.45
N THR A 252 -41.86 -1.32 8.59
CA THR A 252 -41.96 0.15 8.64
C THR A 252 -40.64 0.81 8.30
N ASN A 253 -39.53 0.19 8.71
CA ASN A 253 -38.19 0.55 8.24
C ASN A 253 -37.57 -0.69 7.59
N VAL A 254 -36.85 -0.50 6.51
CA VAL A 254 -36.10 -1.57 5.84
C VAL A 254 -34.72 -1.03 5.54
N TYR A 255 -33.70 -1.77 5.94
CA TYR A 255 -32.32 -1.36 5.70
C TYR A 255 -31.75 -2.16 4.53
N VAL A 256 -30.95 -1.50 3.68
CA VAL A 256 -30.29 -2.12 2.54
C VAL A 256 -28.78 -1.89 2.67
N ALA A 257 -27.99 -2.95 2.62
CA ALA A 257 -26.54 -2.87 2.81
C ALA A 257 -25.79 -3.76 1.81
N ASN A 258 -24.56 -3.38 1.50
CA ASN A 258 -23.71 -4.17 0.61
C ASN A 258 -23.27 -5.46 1.32
N GLY A 259 -23.67 -6.62 0.78
CA GLY A 259 -23.33 -7.93 1.31
C GLY A 259 -21.92 -8.40 0.93
N GLN A 260 -21.30 -7.82 -0.10
CA GLN A 260 -19.94 -8.16 -0.50
C GLN A 260 -18.91 -7.56 0.46
N THR A 261 -19.09 -6.30 0.84
CA THR A 261 -18.23 -5.64 1.83
C THR A 261 -18.70 -5.90 3.25
N GLY A 262 -20.01 -6.04 3.51
CA GLY A 262 -20.59 -6.45 4.80
C GLY A 262 -20.43 -5.48 5.97
N ILE A 263 -19.55 -4.48 5.85
CA ILE A 263 -19.12 -3.60 6.94
C ILE A 263 -20.24 -2.68 7.45
N ASP A 264 -21.00 -2.08 6.53
CA ASP A 264 -22.13 -1.21 6.88
C ASP A 264 -23.31 -2.01 7.41
N ALA A 265 -23.49 -3.25 6.92
CA ALA A 265 -24.50 -4.18 7.41
C ALA A 265 -24.22 -4.59 8.87
N LEU A 266 -22.95 -4.86 9.20
CA LEU A 266 -22.51 -5.17 10.56
C LEU A 266 -22.82 -4.00 11.51
N ALA A 267 -22.43 -2.78 11.16
CA ALA A 267 -22.70 -1.60 11.98
C ALA A 267 -24.20 -1.31 12.12
N GLY A 268 -24.99 -1.60 11.07
CA GLY A 268 -26.44 -1.40 11.03
C GLY A 268 -27.29 -2.47 11.69
N ALA A 269 -26.76 -3.67 11.95
CA ALA A 269 -27.50 -4.78 12.56
C ALA A 269 -28.20 -4.41 13.89
N PRO A 270 -27.57 -3.68 14.83
CA PRO A 270 -28.21 -3.28 16.08
C PRO A 270 -29.32 -2.23 15.89
N LEU A 271 -29.15 -1.31 14.93
CA LEU A 271 -30.17 -0.32 14.59
C LEU A 271 -31.41 -0.99 13.97
N ALA A 272 -31.18 -1.94 13.06
CA ALA A 272 -32.24 -2.76 12.49
C ALA A 272 -32.94 -3.59 13.57
N ALA A 273 -32.20 -4.16 14.52
CA ALA A 273 -32.76 -4.90 15.65
C ALA A 273 -33.66 -4.04 16.56
N LEU A 274 -33.24 -2.80 16.85
CA LEU A 274 -34.00 -1.85 17.68
C LEU A 274 -35.40 -1.58 17.11
N THR A 275 -35.50 -1.53 15.78
CA THR A 275 -36.75 -1.30 15.05
C THR A 275 -37.43 -2.59 14.60
N LYS A 276 -36.85 -3.75 14.93
CA LYS A 276 -37.25 -5.10 14.44
C LYS A 276 -37.32 -5.18 12.91
N SER A 277 -36.45 -4.46 12.22
CA SER A 277 -36.43 -4.31 10.77
C SER A 277 -35.54 -5.35 10.08
N PRO A 278 -35.86 -5.75 8.84
CA PRO A 278 -34.97 -6.57 8.03
C PRO A 278 -33.76 -5.76 7.53
N ILE A 279 -32.65 -6.45 7.33
CA ILE A 279 -31.52 -5.98 6.50
C ILE A 279 -31.51 -6.80 5.21
N VAL A 280 -31.72 -6.11 4.09
CA VAL A 280 -31.63 -6.65 2.73
C VAL A 280 -30.19 -6.50 2.24
N LEU A 281 -29.55 -7.62 1.89
CA LEU A 281 -28.19 -7.63 1.37
C LEU A 281 -28.19 -7.53 -0.17
N THR A 282 -27.29 -6.72 -0.71
CA THR A 282 -27.09 -6.52 -2.16
C THR A 282 -25.64 -6.74 -2.56
N ASP A 283 -25.39 -7.25 -3.77
CA ASP A 283 -24.09 -7.29 -4.44
C ASP A 283 -23.83 -6.05 -5.33
N GLY A 284 -24.70 -5.04 -5.26
CA GLY A 284 -24.74 -3.92 -6.20
C GLY A 284 -25.91 -3.99 -7.20
N THR A 285 -26.60 -5.13 -7.27
CA THR A 285 -27.86 -5.30 -8.01
C THR A 285 -29.07 -5.41 -7.09
N VAL A 286 -30.29 -5.22 -7.62
CA VAL A 286 -31.52 -5.34 -6.82
C VAL A 286 -31.71 -6.81 -6.42
N PRO A 287 -31.66 -7.15 -5.12
CA PRO A 287 -31.67 -8.53 -4.68
C PRO A 287 -33.07 -9.14 -4.78
N ALA A 288 -33.17 -10.46 -4.89
CA ALA A 288 -34.43 -11.20 -4.96
C ALA A 288 -35.36 -10.91 -3.75
N ALA A 289 -34.78 -10.58 -2.59
CA ALA A 289 -35.52 -10.16 -1.40
C ALA A 289 -36.41 -8.91 -1.62
N ALA A 290 -36.10 -8.07 -2.61
CA ALA A 290 -36.86 -6.86 -2.93
C ALA A 290 -38.35 -7.14 -3.15
N THR A 291 -38.69 -8.18 -3.90
CA THR A 291 -40.09 -8.51 -4.21
C THR A 291 -40.88 -8.90 -2.96
N PHE A 292 -40.31 -9.77 -2.11
CA PHE A 292 -40.96 -10.16 -0.87
C PHE A 292 -41.08 -8.98 0.11
N VAL A 293 -39.99 -8.23 0.30
CA VAL A 293 -39.94 -7.09 1.22
C VAL A 293 -40.94 -6.02 0.80
N HIS A 294 -41.01 -5.67 -0.50
CA HIS A 294 -41.97 -4.72 -1.04
C HIS A 294 -43.42 -5.14 -0.73
N SER A 295 -43.74 -6.43 -0.89
CA SER A 295 -45.07 -6.96 -0.59
C SER A 295 -45.48 -6.85 0.89
N LYS A 296 -44.52 -6.57 1.79
CA LYS A 296 -44.72 -6.45 3.24
C LYS A 296 -44.58 -5.02 3.76
N LEU A 297 -44.13 -4.06 2.95
CA LEU A 297 -43.92 -2.68 3.37
C LEU A 297 -45.20 -2.07 3.97
N ALA A 298 -45.06 -1.45 5.14
CA ALA A 298 -46.15 -0.70 5.74
C ALA A 298 -46.42 0.60 4.96
N THR A 299 -47.63 1.15 5.06
CA THR A 299 -47.94 2.47 4.49
C THR A 299 -47.03 3.53 5.12
N GLY A 300 -46.26 4.25 4.29
CA GLY A 300 -45.28 5.24 4.75
C GLY A 300 -43.93 4.65 5.17
N ALA A 301 -43.66 3.37 4.88
CA ALA A 301 -42.39 2.74 5.19
C ALA A 301 -41.20 3.42 4.49
N VAL A 302 -40.05 3.42 5.18
CA VAL A 302 -38.80 4.00 4.67
C VAL A 302 -37.79 2.89 4.38
N VAL A 303 -37.24 2.91 3.16
CA VAL A 303 -36.08 2.07 2.79
C VAL A 303 -34.81 2.90 2.90
N THR A 304 -33.95 2.52 3.84
CA THR A 304 -32.71 3.23 4.18
C THR A 304 -31.48 2.47 3.67
N ALA A 305 -30.67 3.14 2.86
CA ALA A 305 -29.36 2.59 2.48
C ALA A 305 -28.33 2.80 3.60
N LEU A 306 -27.64 1.73 3.98
CA LEU A 306 -26.49 1.76 4.88
C LEU A 306 -25.22 1.82 4.02
N GLY A 307 -24.52 2.95 4.08
CA GLY A 307 -23.36 3.25 3.25
C GLY A 307 -23.65 4.22 2.09
N GLY A 308 -22.57 4.74 1.50
CA GLY A 308 -22.63 5.71 0.38
C GLY A 308 -23.23 5.14 -0.92
N ALA A 309 -23.50 6.03 -1.88
CA ALA A 309 -24.11 5.64 -3.17
C ALA A 309 -23.23 4.68 -4.00
N ALA A 310 -21.92 4.68 -3.76
CA ALA A 310 -20.97 3.77 -4.41
C ALA A 310 -21.07 2.31 -3.90
N VAL A 311 -21.49 2.11 -2.65
CA VAL A 311 -21.65 0.76 -2.06
C VAL A 311 -23.09 0.26 -2.13
N VAL A 312 -24.06 1.16 -1.99
CA VAL A 312 -25.50 0.89 -2.19
C VAL A 312 -26.08 2.00 -3.07
N SER A 313 -26.23 1.71 -4.36
CA SER A 313 -26.77 2.66 -5.34
C SER A 313 -28.24 3.00 -5.06
N ASP A 314 -28.68 4.19 -5.52
CA ASP A 314 -30.09 4.56 -5.41
C ASP A 314 -31.00 3.67 -6.24
N SER A 315 -30.50 3.07 -7.33
CA SER A 315 -31.23 2.07 -8.11
C SER A 315 -31.55 0.83 -7.27
N VAL A 316 -30.59 0.36 -6.45
CA VAL A 316 -30.82 -0.78 -5.56
C VAL A 316 -31.82 -0.44 -4.45
N ARG A 317 -31.61 0.69 -3.77
CA ARG A 317 -32.53 1.17 -2.71
C ARG A 317 -33.97 1.33 -3.24
N THR A 318 -34.11 1.95 -4.41
CA THR A 318 -35.43 2.15 -5.05
C THR A 318 -36.02 0.84 -5.54
N GLY A 319 -35.19 -0.10 -6.02
CA GLY A 319 -35.66 -1.43 -6.42
C GLY A 319 -36.23 -2.23 -5.24
N VAL A 320 -35.62 -2.14 -4.06
CA VAL A 320 -36.18 -2.72 -2.83
C VAL A 320 -37.49 -2.03 -2.42
N LEU A 321 -37.55 -0.69 -2.54
CA LEU A 321 -38.78 0.07 -2.27
C LEU A 321 -39.93 -0.27 -3.21
N THR A 322 -39.65 -0.58 -4.48
CA THR A 322 -40.66 -0.82 -5.54
C THR A 322 -40.89 -2.30 -5.84
N GLY A 323 -40.11 -3.21 -5.24
CA GLY A 323 -40.21 -4.65 -5.44
C GLY A 323 -39.78 -5.16 -6.81
N SER A 324 -39.22 -4.28 -7.64
CA SER A 324 -38.81 -4.55 -9.02
C SER A 324 -37.47 -3.88 -9.31
N ALA A 325 -36.57 -4.57 -10.00
CA ALA A 325 -35.42 -3.89 -10.59
C ALA A 325 -35.90 -2.90 -11.66
N PRO A 326 -35.28 -1.71 -11.81
CA PRO A 326 -35.38 -1.00 -13.09
C PRO A 326 -34.90 -1.97 -14.17
N ASN A 327 -35.76 -2.30 -15.13
CA ASN A 327 -35.56 -3.36 -16.13
C ASN A 327 -34.10 -3.57 -16.55
N GLN A 328 -33.58 -4.76 -16.27
CA GLN A 328 -32.37 -5.32 -16.87
C GLN A 328 -32.65 -6.76 -17.32
N GLY A 329 -32.63 -7.00 -18.63
CA GLY A 329 -32.23 -8.28 -19.23
C GLY A 329 -33.31 -9.31 -19.57
N GLY A 330 -33.92 -9.21 -20.76
CA GLY A 330 -34.23 -10.41 -21.57
C GLY A 330 -32.96 -10.96 -22.23
N PRO A 331 -32.99 -12.08 -23.01
CA PRO A 331 -31.84 -12.50 -23.79
C PRO A 331 -31.39 -11.34 -24.70
N VAL A 332 -30.10 -11.02 -24.65
CA VAL A 332 -29.48 -9.96 -25.49
C VAL A 332 -29.70 -10.35 -26.94
N ALA A 333 -30.52 -9.59 -27.65
CA ALA A 333 -30.82 -9.79 -29.06
C ALA A 333 -30.87 -8.43 -29.75
N VAL A 334 -30.59 -8.41 -31.05
CA VAL A 334 -30.74 -7.20 -31.87
C VAL A 334 -32.24 -6.91 -32.03
N THR A 335 -32.69 -5.78 -31.49
CA THR A 335 -34.08 -5.33 -31.60
C THR A 335 -34.33 -4.60 -32.91
N SER A 336 -33.38 -3.76 -33.35
CA SER A 336 -33.49 -3.01 -34.59
C SER A 336 -32.14 -2.47 -35.05
N VAL A 337 -32.02 -2.27 -36.36
CA VAL A 337 -30.91 -1.52 -36.98
C VAL A 337 -31.49 -0.34 -37.76
N THR A 338 -31.07 0.87 -37.43
CA THR A 338 -31.59 2.10 -38.04
C THR A 338 -30.45 2.96 -38.56
N ALA A 339 -30.60 3.55 -39.75
CA ALA A 339 -29.66 4.54 -40.25
C ALA A 339 -29.74 5.81 -39.37
N VAL A 340 -28.61 6.25 -38.84
CA VAL A 340 -28.53 7.48 -38.03
C VAL A 340 -27.78 8.58 -38.76
N SER A 341 -27.00 8.26 -39.79
CA SER A 341 -26.45 9.22 -40.74
C SER A 341 -26.16 8.53 -42.08
N ALA A 342 -25.63 9.28 -43.05
CA ALA A 342 -25.18 8.70 -44.31
C ALA A 342 -23.91 7.82 -44.17
N SER A 343 -23.18 7.90 -43.06
CA SER A 343 -21.96 7.12 -42.79
C SER A 343 -22.10 6.19 -41.58
N SER A 344 -23.28 6.11 -40.96
CA SER A 344 -23.47 5.28 -39.77
C SER A 344 -24.90 4.79 -39.57
N PHE A 345 -24.99 3.60 -38.99
CA PHE A 345 -26.24 3.01 -38.52
C PHE A 345 -26.10 2.58 -37.06
N LYS A 346 -27.21 2.63 -36.34
CA LYS A 346 -27.32 2.31 -34.91
C LYS A 346 -27.99 0.95 -34.78
N VAL A 347 -27.35 0.05 -34.07
CA VAL A 347 -27.92 -1.25 -33.67
C VAL A 347 -28.37 -1.12 -32.23
N GLN A 348 -29.62 -1.51 -31.95
CA GLN A 348 -30.21 -1.52 -30.62
C GLN A 348 -30.34 -2.95 -30.12
N PHE A 349 -30.00 -3.18 -28.86
CA PHE A 349 -30.16 -4.46 -28.18
C PHE A 349 -31.34 -4.43 -27.20
N THR A 350 -31.89 -5.61 -26.90
CA THR A 350 -32.91 -5.82 -25.86
C THR A 350 -32.37 -5.52 -24.45
N SER A 351 -31.07 -5.69 -24.23
CA SER A 351 -30.34 -5.36 -23.01
C SER A 351 -28.84 -5.29 -23.28
N ALA A 352 -28.07 -4.71 -22.35
CA ALA A 352 -26.63 -4.56 -22.51
C ALA A 352 -25.92 -5.93 -22.54
N PRO A 353 -25.07 -6.23 -23.53
CA PRO A 353 -24.21 -7.40 -23.49
C PRO A 353 -23.28 -7.33 -22.27
N ALA A 354 -23.11 -8.46 -21.58
CA ALA A 354 -22.25 -8.55 -20.40
C ALA A 354 -20.77 -8.23 -20.70
N ASP A 355 -20.34 -8.46 -21.95
CA ASP A 355 -18.99 -8.16 -22.43
C ASP A 355 -19.08 -7.68 -23.89
N THR A 356 -18.93 -6.38 -24.09
CA THR A 356 -19.03 -5.73 -25.40
C THR A 356 -17.84 -6.06 -26.31
N SER A 357 -16.71 -6.52 -25.76
CA SER A 357 -15.51 -6.88 -26.53
C SER A 357 -15.67 -8.18 -27.34
N LYS A 358 -16.62 -9.03 -26.94
CA LYS A 358 -16.94 -10.29 -27.61
C LYS A 358 -18.01 -10.14 -28.70
N VAL A 359 -18.62 -8.96 -28.82
CA VAL A 359 -19.65 -8.70 -29.82
C VAL A 359 -19.00 -8.30 -31.15
N THR A 360 -19.26 -9.06 -32.19
CA THR A 360 -18.74 -8.81 -33.55
C THR A 360 -19.85 -8.43 -34.51
N PHE A 361 -19.56 -7.50 -35.42
CA PHE A 361 -20.48 -6.99 -36.43
C PHE A 361 -19.95 -7.31 -37.83
N ALA A 362 -20.69 -8.10 -38.60
CA ALA A 362 -20.41 -8.31 -40.01
C ALA A 362 -21.42 -7.51 -40.83
N VAL A 363 -20.93 -6.50 -41.55
CA VAL A 363 -21.76 -5.65 -42.41
C VAL A 363 -21.47 -5.99 -43.86
N THR A 364 -22.53 -6.25 -44.64
CA THR A 364 -22.43 -6.47 -46.09
C THR A 364 -23.40 -5.60 -46.87
N ASN A 365 -22.99 -5.18 -48.07
CA ASN A 365 -23.86 -4.56 -49.07
C ASN A 365 -23.90 -5.48 -50.30
N SER A 366 -25.07 -6.05 -50.60
CA SER A 366 -25.25 -6.98 -51.73
C SER A 366 -24.21 -8.12 -51.76
N GLY A 367 -23.77 -8.59 -50.58
CA GLY A 367 -22.78 -9.66 -50.40
C GLY A 367 -21.32 -9.21 -50.30
N ALA A 368 -20.99 -7.93 -50.56
CA ALA A 368 -19.64 -7.41 -50.38
C ALA A 368 -19.44 -6.89 -48.94
N PRO A 369 -18.31 -7.22 -48.27
CA PRO A 369 -18.03 -6.75 -46.92
C PRO A 369 -17.77 -5.24 -46.86
N VAL A 370 -18.29 -4.59 -45.81
CA VAL A 370 -18.14 -3.16 -45.56
C VAL A 370 -17.46 -2.94 -44.22
N THR A 371 -16.33 -2.23 -44.21
CA THR A 371 -15.59 -1.94 -42.98
C THR A 371 -16.31 -0.87 -42.16
N VAL A 372 -16.56 -1.17 -40.89
CA VAL A 372 -17.19 -0.27 -39.92
C VAL A 372 -16.47 -0.33 -38.58
N THR A 373 -16.51 0.77 -37.84
CA THR A 373 -15.98 0.87 -36.49
C THR A 373 -17.15 0.94 -35.50
N PRO A 374 -17.26 0.00 -34.55
CA PRO A 374 -18.30 0.03 -33.51
C PRO A 374 -17.94 0.97 -32.37
N THR A 375 -18.88 1.82 -31.98
CA THR A 375 -18.80 2.66 -30.78
C THR A 375 -20.04 2.44 -29.93
N TRP A 376 -19.86 1.95 -28.71
CA TRP A 376 -20.93 1.71 -27.76
C TRP A 376 -21.36 2.98 -27.04
N ASP A 377 -22.64 3.05 -26.67
CA ASP A 377 -23.14 4.10 -25.80
C ASP A 377 -22.86 3.78 -24.31
N SER A 378 -23.05 4.76 -23.41
CA SER A 378 -22.76 4.57 -21.98
C SER A 378 -23.64 3.51 -21.29
N SER A 379 -24.78 3.17 -21.88
CA SER A 379 -25.67 2.12 -21.38
C SER A 379 -25.34 0.73 -21.93
N ASN A 380 -24.42 0.62 -22.90
CA ASN A 380 -24.09 -0.58 -23.66
C ASN A 380 -25.31 -1.26 -24.33
N THR A 381 -26.45 -0.58 -24.48
CA THR A 381 -27.64 -1.12 -25.16
C THR A 381 -27.73 -0.67 -26.61
N PHE A 382 -26.87 0.27 -27.01
CA PHE A 382 -26.76 0.75 -28.36
C PHE A 382 -25.31 0.73 -28.83
N VAL A 383 -25.12 0.39 -30.09
CA VAL A 383 -23.83 0.50 -30.78
C VAL A 383 -24.03 1.26 -32.08
N THR A 384 -23.18 2.23 -32.32
CA THR A 384 -23.12 2.97 -33.57
C THR A 384 -22.01 2.38 -34.41
N LEU A 385 -22.35 1.89 -35.60
CA LEU A 385 -21.41 1.34 -36.57
C LEU A 385 -21.12 2.44 -37.59
N SER A 386 -19.90 2.96 -37.56
CA SER A 386 -19.49 4.11 -38.38
C SER A 386 -18.48 3.69 -39.45
N GLY A 387 -18.75 4.04 -40.71
CA GLY A 387 -17.79 3.94 -41.79
C GLY A 387 -16.82 5.12 -41.78
N SER A 388 -15.66 4.96 -42.42
CA SER A 388 -14.70 6.04 -42.63
C SER A 388 -15.16 7.08 -43.67
N ALA A 389 -16.24 6.79 -44.40
CA ALA A 389 -16.87 7.65 -45.41
C ALA A 389 -18.38 7.37 -45.47
N ASN A 390 -19.13 8.24 -46.16
CA ASN A 390 -20.55 8.01 -46.45
C ASN A 390 -20.73 6.70 -47.22
N PHE A 391 -21.69 5.89 -46.78
CA PHE A 391 -22.05 4.65 -47.45
C PHE A 391 -22.77 4.98 -48.78
N PRO A 392 -22.45 4.27 -49.87
CA PRO A 392 -23.24 4.34 -51.10
C PRO A 392 -24.71 4.01 -50.84
N GLU A 393 -25.60 4.63 -51.61
CA GLU A 393 -27.03 4.32 -51.53
C GLU A 393 -27.27 2.82 -51.80
N GLY A 394 -28.02 2.18 -50.91
CA GLY A 394 -28.22 0.73 -50.96
C GLY A 394 -28.78 0.15 -49.65
N THR A 395 -29.05 -1.15 -49.67
CA THR A 395 -29.51 -1.91 -48.50
C THR A 395 -28.34 -2.70 -47.91
N TYR A 396 -28.06 -2.51 -46.63
CA TYR A 396 -26.97 -3.12 -45.89
C TYR A 396 -27.54 -4.18 -44.95
N ALA A 397 -26.96 -5.38 -44.94
CA ALA A 397 -27.25 -6.40 -43.95
C ALA A 397 -26.21 -6.30 -42.82
N VAL A 398 -26.69 -6.34 -41.58
CA VAL A 398 -25.87 -6.29 -40.37
C VAL A 398 -26.14 -7.56 -39.57
N ASP A 399 -25.13 -8.43 -39.52
CA ASP A 399 -25.13 -9.67 -38.74
C ASP A 399 -24.36 -9.45 -37.45
N VAL A 400 -24.94 -9.80 -36.31
CA VAL A 400 -24.36 -9.55 -34.98
C VAL A 400 -24.19 -10.84 -34.20
N LYS A 401 -22.98 -11.07 -33.69
CA LYS A 401 -22.66 -12.26 -32.87
C LYS A 401 -21.99 -11.86 -31.57
N ASN A 402 -22.13 -12.69 -30.54
CA ASN A 402 -21.37 -12.61 -29.29
C ASN A 402 -20.59 -13.91 -29.10
N GLY A 403 -19.28 -13.87 -29.39
CA GLY A 403 -18.50 -15.08 -29.63
C GLY A 403 -19.11 -15.90 -30.75
N ASP A 404 -19.48 -17.16 -30.46
CA ASP A 404 -20.13 -18.06 -31.43
C ASP A 404 -21.66 -17.94 -31.46
N THR A 405 -22.27 -17.16 -30.54
CA THR A 405 -23.72 -17.05 -30.43
C THR A 405 -24.27 -15.97 -31.36
N ASP A 406 -25.24 -16.33 -32.20
CA ASP A 406 -25.95 -15.39 -33.07
C ASP A 406 -26.96 -14.55 -32.27
N LEU A 407 -26.83 -13.22 -32.34
CA LEU A 407 -27.70 -12.26 -31.66
C LEU A 407 -28.79 -11.69 -32.60
N GLY A 408 -28.75 -12.05 -33.88
CA GLY A 408 -29.73 -11.67 -34.89
C GLY A 408 -29.13 -10.82 -36.02
N SER A 409 -29.84 -10.86 -37.15
CA SER A 409 -29.51 -10.14 -38.38
C SER A 409 -30.65 -9.19 -38.76
N SER A 410 -30.31 -7.99 -39.23
CA SER A 410 -31.29 -7.03 -39.74
C SER A 410 -30.74 -6.28 -40.94
N THR A 411 -31.64 -5.77 -41.78
CA THR A 411 -31.29 -4.93 -42.93
C THR A 411 -31.60 -3.47 -42.67
N VAL A 412 -30.78 -2.56 -43.17
CA VAL A 412 -30.97 -1.11 -43.11
C VAL A 412 -30.72 -0.48 -44.48
N ALA A 413 -31.60 0.42 -44.89
CA ALA A 413 -31.41 1.19 -46.12
C ALA A 413 -30.69 2.51 -45.83
N ILE A 414 -29.63 2.80 -46.59
CA ILE A 414 -28.99 4.12 -46.61
C ILE A 414 -29.46 4.82 -47.89
N THR A 415 -30.02 6.01 -47.73
CA THR A 415 -30.35 6.91 -48.85
C THR A 415 -29.32 8.04 -48.92
N THR A 416 -29.17 8.64 -50.10
CA THR A 416 -28.30 9.81 -50.31
C THR A 416 -28.66 10.93 -49.33
N GLN A 417 -27.65 11.55 -48.68
CA GLN A 417 -27.85 12.63 -47.70
C GLN A 417 -28.49 13.85 -48.37
N LYS A 418 -29.58 14.37 -47.81
CA LYS A 418 -30.29 15.55 -48.31
C LYS A 418 -30.77 16.43 -47.17
N ILE A 419 -30.95 17.72 -47.45
CA ILE A 419 -31.60 18.64 -46.50
C ILE A 419 -33.04 18.18 -46.29
N ALA A 420 -33.45 18.03 -45.03
CA ALA A 420 -34.83 17.70 -44.68
C ALA A 420 -35.57 18.87 -44.03
N LYS A 421 -34.87 19.71 -43.26
CA LYS A 421 -35.47 20.88 -42.63
C LYS A 421 -34.47 22.02 -42.46
N ILE A 422 -34.90 23.21 -42.86
CA ILE A 422 -34.23 24.48 -42.57
C ILE A 422 -35.00 25.15 -41.42
N ASN A 423 -34.30 25.68 -40.43
CA ASN A 423 -34.92 26.34 -39.28
C ASN A 423 -34.21 27.67 -38.97
N ILE A 424 -34.88 28.79 -39.15
CA ILE A 424 -34.34 30.10 -38.74
C ILE A 424 -34.58 30.23 -37.24
N THR A 425 -33.51 30.13 -36.44
CA THR A 425 -33.57 30.08 -34.98
C THR A 425 -33.67 31.46 -34.33
N ALA A 426 -33.22 32.50 -35.03
CA ALA A 426 -33.35 33.85 -34.52
C ALA A 426 -34.82 34.26 -34.35
N THR A 427 -35.13 34.90 -33.22
CA THR A 427 -36.45 35.50 -32.95
C THR A 427 -36.48 37.00 -33.23
N LYS A 428 -35.31 37.62 -33.47
CA LYS A 428 -35.10 39.04 -33.81
C LYS A 428 -33.94 39.19 -34.79
N LEU A 429 -33.93 40.24 -35.60
CA LEU A 429 -32.81 40.61 -36.46
C LEU A 429 -31.93 41.64 -35.74
N ALA A 430 -30.73 41.24 -35.34
CA ALA A 430 -29.78 42.09 -34.62
C ALA A 430 -29.07 43.06 -35.60
N VAL A 431 -29.38 44.35 -35.55
CA VAL A 431 -28.87 45.37 -36.46
C VAL A 431 -27.76 46.19 -35.79
N THR A 432 -26.61 46.29 -36.45
CA THR A 432 -25.50 47.13 -36.00
C THR A 432 -25.83 48.62 -36.13
N GLN A 433 -25.50 49.40 -35.10
CA GLN A 433 -25.50 50.86 -35.22
C GLN A 433 -24.22 51.31 -35.93
N ALA A 434 -24.35 51.84 -37.16
CA ALA A 434 -23.28 52.54 -37.83
C ALA A 434 -23.53 54.05 -37.73
N THR A 435 -22.55 54.82 -37.26
CA THR A 435 -22.57 56.30 -37.26
C THR A 435 -22.41 56.88 -38.68
N THR A 436 -21.88 56.09 -39.63
CA THR A 436 -21.90 56.34 -41.08
C THR A 436 -21.96 55.00 -41.82
N GLY A 437 -23.15 54.58 -42.24
CA GLY A 437 -23.33 53.35 -43.02
C GLY A 437 -24.69 52.68 -42.83
N SER A 438 -25.01 51.79 -43.77
CA SER A 438 -26.23 50.97 -43.79
C SER A 438 -26.18 49.90 -42.68
N GLY A 439 -26.98 50.04 -41.62
CA GLY A 439 -27.00 49.12 -40.47
C GLY A 439 -27.18 47.66 -40.89
N ILE A 440 -26.22 46.80 -40.54
CA ILE A 440 -26.13 45.40 -40.97
C ILE A 440 -26.86 44.52 -39.97
N GLY A 441 -27.72 43.62 -40.45
CA GLY A 441 -28.53 42.73 -39.64
C GLY A 441 -27.92 41.33 -39.51
N TYR A 442 -28.04 40.71 -38.35
CA TYR A 442 -27.60 39.33 -38.10
C TYR A 442 -28.75 38.48 -37.57
N ALA A 443 -28.89 37.28 -38.13
CA ALA A 443 -29.85 36.26 -37.71
C ALA A 443 -29.15 34.89 -37.69
N THR A 444 -29.69 33.94 -36.93
CA THR A 444 -29.16 32.57 -36.82
C THR A 444 -30.13 31.56 -37.42
N TYR A 445 -29.58 30.45 -37.91
CA TYR A 445 -30.34 29.34 -38.46
C TYR A 445 -29.64 28.00 -38.21
N THR A 446 -30.40 26.91 -38.28
CA THR A 446 -29.91 25.53 -38.31
C THR A 446 -30.51 24.78 -39.50
N VAL A 447 -29.80 23.75 -39.96
CA VAL A 447 -30.21 22.86 -41.05
C VAL A 447 -30.06 21.43 -40.59
N THR A 448 -31.09 20.62 -40.79
CA THR A 448 -31.05 19.20 -40.45
C THR A 448 -31.26 18.32 -41.67
N ASP A 449 -30.56 17.19 -41.72
CA ASP A 449 -30.72 16.18 -42.76
C ASP A 449 -31.91 15.25 -42.49
N GLN A 450 -32.17 14.28 -43.39
CA GLN A 450 -33.29 13.34 -43.23
C GLN A 450 -33.20 12.43 -42.01
N TYR A 451 -32.03 12.37 -41.36
CA TYR A 451 -31.77 11.59 -40.17
C TYR A 451 -31.86 12.44 -38.89
N GLY A 452 -32.13 13.75 -39.02
CA GLY A 452 -32.26 14.68 -37.90
C GLY A 452 -30.92 15.24 -37.40
N ASN A 453 -29.81 14.98 -38.09
CA ASN A 453 -28.51 15.51 -37.71
C ASN A 453 -28.39 16.97 -38.16
N ASP A 454 -27.76 17.79 -37.33
CA ASP A 454 -27.38 19.15 -37.71
C ASP A 454 -26.27 19.11 -38.79
N ILE A 455 -26.61 19.61 -39.97
CA ILE A 455 -25.72 19.71 -41.13
C ILE A 455 -25.46 21.17 -41.52
N THR A 456 -25.65 22.12 -40.60
CA THR A 456 -25.51 23.55 -40.85
C THR A 456 -24.11 23.95 -41.34
N SER A 457 -23.08 23.16 -41.01
CA SER A 457 -21.70 23.34 -41.45
C SER A 457 -21.29 22.50 -42.67
N ASN A 458 -22.20 21.67 -43.19
CA ASN A 458 -21.94 20.75 -44.29
C ASN A 458 -22.06 21.47 -45.65
N TYR A 459 -21.37 20.96 -46.69
CA TYR A 459 -21.44 21.49 -48.05
C TYR A 459 -22.87 21.53 -48.60
N LEU A 460 -23.76 20.65 -48.15
CA LEU A 460 -25.18 20.68 -48.54
C LEU A 460 -25.88 21.96 -48.08
N ALA A 461 -25.59 22.44 -46.86
CA ALA A 461 -26.16 23.68 -46.33
C ALA A 461 -25.63 24.93 -47.04
N ASN A 462 -24.44 24.86 -47.65
CA ASN A 462 -23.86 25.96 -48.41
C ASN A 462 -24.64 26.29 -49.70
N ASN A 463 -25.42 25.33 -50.21
CA ASN A 463 -26.21 25.52 -51.44
C ASN A 463 -27.57 26.19 -51.19
N ILE A 464 -27.95 26.41 -49.93
CA ILE A 464 -29.21 27.09 -49.58
C ILE A 464 -29.17 28.53 -50.09
N GLN A 465 -30.17 28.87 -50.90
CA GLN A 465 -30.36 30.21 -51.41
C GLN A 465 -31.14 31.04 -50.39
N TRP A 466 -30.58 32.18 -50.00
CA TRP A 466 -31.17 33.07 -49.00
C TRP A 466 -31.67 34.36 -49.65
N GLN A 467 -32.88 34.78 -49.29
CA GLN A 467 -33.49 36.00 -49.79
C GLN A 467 -34.18 36.80 -48.67
N CYS A 468 -34.17 38.12 -48.81
CA CYS A 468 -35.03 39.01 -48.04
C CYS A 468 -35.48 40.20 -48.89
N GLY A 469 -36.60 40.83 -48.52
CA GLY A 469 -37.17 41.96 -49.26
C GLY A 469 -36.46 43.30 -49.05
N VAL A 470 -35.45 43.37 -48.18
CA VAL A 470 -34.83 44.63 -47.72
C VAL A 470 -33.33 44.72 -48.01
N GLY A 471 -32.73 43.70 -48.62
CA GLY A 471 -31.28 43.63 -48.82
C GLY A 471 -30.78 42.31 -49.40
N ASN A 472 -29.46 42.13 -49.40
CA ASN A 472 -28.79 40.89 -49.76
C ASN A 472 -28.40 40.10 -48.51
N ILE A 473 -28.54 38.78 -48.55
CA ILE A 473 -28.11 37.89 -47.46
C ILE A 473 -26.82 37.19 -47.86
N THR A 474 -25.84 37.19 -46.96
CA THR A 474 -24.66 36.32 -47.03
C THR A 474 -24.57 35.46 -45.78
N THR A 475 -23.87 34.33 -45.87
CA THR A 475 -23.57 33.44 -44.73
C THR A 475 -22.09 33.60 -44.36
N PRO A 476 -21.72 34.61 -43.54
CA PRO A 476 -20.31 34.86 -43.22
C PRO A 476 -19.69 33.72 -42.41
N SER A 477 -20.51 32.94 -41.71
CA SER A 477 -20.14 31.73 -40.99
C SER A 477 -21.32 30.75 -41.00
N HIS A 478 -21.04 29.47 -40.79
CA HIS A 478 -22.08 28.45 -40.66
C HIS A 478 -23.09 28.84 -39.57
N GLY A 479 -24.38 28.73 -39.88
CA GLY A 479 -25.47 29.04 -38.94
C GLY A 479 -25.76 30.52 -38.71
N VAL A 480 -25.05 31.43 -39.40
CA VAL A 480 -25.26 32.88 -39.30
C VAL A 480 -25.63 33.46 -40.66
N LEU A 481 -26.67 34.29 -40.66
CA LEU A 481 -27.10 35.11 -41.79
C LEU A 481 -26.71 36.56 -41.53
N LYS A 482 -26.07 37.17 -42.51
CA LYS A 482 -25.76 38.59 -42.56
C LYS A 482 -26.63 39.26 -43.61
N VAL A 483 -27.54 40.11 -43.16
CA VAL A 483 -28.40 40.93 -44.01
C VAL A 483 -27.74 42.29 -44.23
N THR A 484 -27.36 42.56 -45.48
CA THR A 484 -26.82 43.85 -45.90
C THR A 484 -27.90 44.61 -46.66
N PRO A 485 -28.40 45.76 -46.17
CA PRO A 485 -29.54 46.41 -46.79
C PRO A 485 -29.17 47.15 -48.08
N ASN A 486 -30.14 47.27 -48.99
CA ASN A 486 -29.99 47.97 -50.27
C ASN A 486 -30.29 49.47 -50.14
N GLY A 487 -29.55 50.16 -49.26
CA GLY A 487 -29.52 51.63 -49.16
C GLY A 487 -30.26 52.27 -47.98
N GLN A 488 -31.19 51.57 -47.32
CA GLN A 488 -31.88 52.06 -46.09
C GLN A 488 -31.46 51.26 -44.86
N ASN A 489 -31.23 51.93 -43.73
CA ASN A 489 -30.83 51.25 -42.49
C ASN A 489 -31.91 50.23 -42.05
N LEU A 490 -31.51 49.00 -41.71
CA LEU A 490 -32.44 47.95 -41.32
C LEU A 490 -33.29 48.30 -40.10
N LEU A 491 -32.83 49.18 -39.20
CA LEU A 491 -33.60 49.69 -38.06
C LEU A 491 -34.84 50.52 -38.48
N THR A 492 -34.97 50.93 -39.74
CA THR A 492 -36.16 51.62 -40.25
C THR A 492 -37.34 50.68 -40.51
N PHE A 493 -37.08 49.36 -40.61
CA PHE A 493 -38.12 48.34 -40.76
C PHE A 493 -38.48 47.77 -39.39
N SER A 494 -39.77 47.72 -39.06
CA SER A 494 -40.24 47.10 -37.81
C SER A 494 -40.00 45.58 -37.79
N THR A 495 -40.02 44.94 -38.96
CA THR A 495 -39.72 43.52 -39.16
C THR A 495 -39.05 43.28 -40.50
N VAL A 496 -38.27 42.21 -40.60
CA VAL A 496 -37.61 41.74 -41.82
C VAL A 496 -37.92 40.27 -42.03
N VAL A 497 -38.42 39.91 -43.22
CA VAL A 497 -38.69 38.52 -43.59
C VAL A 497 -37.45 37.93 -44.25
N ILE A 498 -36.97 36.82 -43.70
CA ILE A 498 -35.87 36.03 -44.26
C ILE A 498 -36.45 34.70 -44.75
N THR A 499 -36.06 34.29 -45.95
CA THR A 499 -36.42 32.98 -46.52
C THR A 499 -35.17 32.26 -47.00
N GLY A 500 -35.00 31.01 -46.57
CA GLY A 500 -34.00 30.07 -47.10
C GLY A 500 -34.68 28.98 -47.92
N TYR A 501 -34.12 28.65 -49.08
CA TYR A 501 -34.62 27.59 -49.96
C TYR A 501 -33.47 26.75 -50.53
N ASP A 502 -33.59 25.42 -50.44
CA ASP A 502 -32.72 24.51 -51.17
C ASP A 502 -33.44 23.96 -52.42
N SER A 503 -32.90 24.27 -53.60
CA SER A 503 -33.47 23.84 -54.88
C SER A 503 -33.35 22.33 -55.15
N THR A 504 -32.48 21.63 -54.43
CA THR A 504 -32.21 20.20 -54.65
C THR A 504 -33.21 19.32 -53.90
N SER A 505 -33.51 19.66 -52.63
CA SER A 505 -34.48 18.94 -51.78
C SER A 505 -35.89 19.52 -51.82
N GLY A 506 -36.05 20.75 -52.30
CA GLY A 506 -37.34 21.48 -52.31
C GLY A 506 -37.75 22.02 -50.94
N VAL A 507 -36.90 21.94 -49.93
CA VAL A 507 -37.17 22.41 -48.56
C VAL A 507 -37.01 23.93 -48.48
N SER A 508 -38.00 24.62 -47.92
CA SER A 508 -37.97 26.06 -47.64
C SER A 508 -38.34 26.37 -46.19
N ALA A 509 -37.80 27.47 -45.66
CA ALA A 509 -38.21 28.03 -44.39
C ALA A 509 -38.18 29.55 -44.43
N SER A 510 -39.20 30.18 -43.86
CA SER A 510 -39.33 31.63 -43.76
C SER A 510 -39.59 32.07 -42.33
N ALA A 511 -38.95 33.15 -41.89
CA ALA A 511 -39.17 33.76 -40.58
C ALA A 511 -39.31 35.28 -40.70
N THR A 512 -40.22 35.85 -39.91
CA THR A 512 -40.41 37.31 -39.81
C THR A 512 -39.77 37.79 -38.52
N LEU A 513 -38.68 38.55 -38.64
CA LEU A 513 -37.83 38.92 -37.51
C LEU A 513 -37.95 40.42 -37.20
N PRO A 514 -38.42 40.84 -36.01
CA PRO A 514 -38.37 42.23 -35.60
C PRO A 514 -36.92 42.72 -35.45
N THR A 515 -36.64 43.96 -35.84
CA THR A 515 -35.28 44.53 -35.81
C THR A 515 -34.91 45.02 -34.41
N SER A 516 -33.66 44.83 -33.98
CA SER A 516 -33.20 45.15 -32.62
C SER A 516 -31.72 45.54 -32.61
N THR A 517 -31.29 46.39 -31.66
CA THR A 517 -29.90 46.85 -31.52
C THR A 517 -29.00 45.93 -30.68
N ALA A 518 -29.47 44.75 -30.25
CA ALA A 518 -28.72 43.84 -29.40
C ALA A 518 -27.59 43.11 -30.17
N MET A 519 -26.33 43.27 -29.77
CA MET A 519 -25.16 42.62 -30.38
C MET A 519 -24.70 41.38 -29.58
N GLY A 520 -24.07 40.39 -30.23
CA GLY A 520 -23.41 39.22 -29.61
C GLY A 520 -24.13 37.89 -29.84
N THR A 521 -23.47 36.74 -29.62
CA THR A 521 -24.08 35.38 -29.71
C THR A 521 -24.63 34.86 -28.37
N LEU A 522 -24.32 35.52 -27.25
CA LEU A 522 -24.77 35.16 -25.91
C LEU A 522 -25.75 36.20 -25.34
N SER A 523 -26.76 35.75 -24.60
CA SER A 523 -27.63 36.60 -23.80
C SER A 523 -27.08 36.85 -22.39
N SER A 524 -26.36 35.89 -21.80
CA SER A 524 -25.80 36.00 -20.44
C SER A 524 -24.61 35.06 -20.20
N ILE A 525 -23.73 35.42 -19.25
CA ILE A 525 -22.68 34.55 -18.71
C ILE A 525 -22.58 34.72 -17.20
N THR A 526 -22.28 33.65 -16.47
CA THR A 526 -22.03 33.65 -15.02
C THR A 526 -20.82 32.76 -14.71
N LEU A 527 -19.81 33.32 -14.04
CA LEU A 527 -18.63 32.62 -13.53
C LEU A 527 -18.93 32.11 -12.12
N ASN A 528 -18.76 30.81 -11.88
CA ASN A 528 -19.20 30.15 -10.65
C ASN A 528 -18.04 29.94 -9.68
N LYS A 529 -17.06 29.09 -10.06
CA LYS A 529 -15.94 28.70 -9.20
C LYS A 529 -14.70 28.36 -10.01
N LEU A 530 -13.54 28.45 -9.38
CA LEU A 530 -12.28 27.98 -9.94
C LEU A 530 -11.99 26.57 -9.40
N THR A 531 -11.59 25.65 -10.29
CA THR A 531 -11.23 24.27 -9.93
C THR A 531 -9.99 23.81 -10.69
N ASN A 532 -9.19 22.94 -10.09
CA ASN A 532 -8.17 22.16 -10.79
C ASN A 532 -8.22 20.69 -10.35
N VAL A 533 -7.46 19.84 -11.02
CA VAL A 533 -7.47 18.38 -10.80
C VAL A 533 -7.09 18.01 -9.37
N ASN A 534 -6.24 18.79 -8.72
CA ASN A 534 -5.71 18.54 -7.38
C ASN A 534 -6.46 19.30 -6.26
N ASN A 535 -7.51 20.06 -6.61
CA ASN A 535 -8.25 20.95 -5.72
C ASN A 535 -7.34 21.90 -4.89
N THR A 536 -6.23 22.36 -5.48
CA THR A 536 -5.27 23.26 -4.83
C THR A 536 -5.62 24.74 -5.08
N PRO A 537 -5.34 25.63 -4.11
CA PRO A 537 -5.57 27.06 -4.28
C PRO A 537 -4.62 27.64 -5.34
N LEU A 538 -5.04 28.72 -6.00
CA LEU A 538 -4.22 29.48 -6.94
C LEU A 538 -3.00 30.06 -6.20
N ARG A 539 -1.77 29.59 -6.48
CA ARG A 539 -0.55 29.94 -5.73
C ARG A 539 0.60 30.35 -6.65
N ALA A 540 1.45 31.27 -6.18
CA ALA A 540 2.71 31.59 -6.85
C ALA A 540 3.67 30.39 -6.85
N ALA A 541 4.51 30.26 -7.88
CA ALA A 541 5.37 29.10 -8.21
C ALA A 541 4.68 27.93 -8.93
N ASP A 542 3.35 27.85 -8.93
CA ASP A 542 2.61 26.81 -9.65
C ASP A 542 2.43 27.18 -11.15
N THR A 543 3.53 27.53 -11.83
CA THR A 543 3.50 28.05 -13.22
C THR A 543 3.21 26.99 -14.29
N SER A 544 3.34 25.70 -13.96
CA SER A 544 2.96 24.58 -14.83
C SER A 544 1.50 24.16 -14.69
N ASP A 545 0.86 24.53 -13.58
CA ASP A 545 -0.48 24.08 -13.26
C ASP A 545 -1.55 24.91 -13.98
N THR A 546 -2.68 24.27 -14.26
CA THR A 546 -3.80 24.87 -14.96
C THR A 546 -5.07 24.71 -14.14
N TRP A 547 -5.79 25.81 -13.96
CA TRP A 547 -7.12 25.83 -13.37
C TRP A 547 -8.17 26.09 -14.44
N TYR A 548 -9.40 25.67 -14.18
CA TYR A 548 -10.55 25.93 -15.05
C TYR A 548 -11.66 26.61 -14.25
N VAL A 549 -12.27 27.63 -14.85
CA VAL A 549 -13.45 28.30 -14.28
C VAL A 549 -14.71 27.57 -14.75
N ASP A 550 -15.49 27.11 -13.79
CA ASP A 550 -16.86 26.65 -13.99
C ASP A 550 -17.76 27.85 -14.32
N TYR A 551 -18.54 27.76 -15.39
CA TYR A 551 -19.39 28.85 -15.86
C TYR A 551 -20.70 28.33 -16.45
N THR A 552 -21.71 29.19 -16.44
CA THR A 552 -22.97 28.99 -17.19
C THR A 552 -23.14 30.11 -18.20
N ALA A 553 -23.47 29.78 -19.44
CA ALA A 553 -23.75 30.75 -20.49
C ALA A 553 -25.05 30.40 -21.21
N ASN A 554 -25.78 31.42 -21.65
CA ASN A 554 -26.99 31.26 -22.47
C ASN A 554 -26.78 31.92 -23.83
N ASP A 555 -27.23 31.26 -24.90
CA ASP A 555 -27.25 31.79 -26.25
C ASP A 555 -28.22 32.98 -26.37
N MET A 556 -28.22 33.69 -27.50
CA MET A 556 -29.16 34.79 -27.74
C MET A 556 -30.65 34.41 -27.65
N SER A 557 -30.98 33.13 -27.73
CA SER A 557 -32.35 32.62 -27.64
C SER A 557 -32.74 32.29 -26.19
N GLY A 558 -31.81 32.41 -25.23
CA GLY A 558 -32.01 32.09 -23.82
C GLY A 558 -31.77 30.62 -23.46
N ASN A 559 -31.25 29.81 -24.38
CA ASN A 559 -30.92 28.40 -24.10
C ASN A 559 -29.52 28.28 -23.51
N PRO A 560 -29.28 27.37 -22.53
CA PRO A 560 -27.93 27.08 -22.06
C PRO A 560 -27.02 26.62 -23.20
N THR A 561 -25.81 27.16 -23.26
CA THR A 561 -24.81 26.82 -24.27
C THR A 561 -23.42 26.70 -23.66
N ASN A 562 -22.64 25.75 -24.19
CA ASN A 562 -21.22 25.58 -23.92
C ASN A 562 -20.40 25.54 -25.21
N ASP A 563 -21.00 25.85 -26.37
CA ASP A 563 -20.31 25.82 -27.65
C ASP A 563 -19.17 26.86 -27.71
N TYR A 564 -18.00 26.43 -28.16
CA TYR A 564 -16.79 27.25 -28.20
C TYR A 564 -16.97 28.52 -29.02
N ASN A 565 -17.60 28.42 -30.20
CA ASN A 565 -17.76 29.55 -31.10
C ASN A 565 -18.83 30.52 -30.57
N LEU A 566 -19.94 30.01 -30.03
CA LEU A 566 -20.97 30.85 -29.43
C LEU A 566 -20.45 31.59 -28.19
N VAL A 567 -19.65 30.92 -27.35
CA VAL A 567 -19.08 31.53 -26.15
C VAL A 567 -17.98 32.54 -26.52
N LYS A 568 -17.01 32.16 -27.34
CA LYS A 568 -15.89 33.04 -27.74
C LYS A 568 -16.38 34.31 -28.45
N ASN A 569 -17.34 34.19 -29.38
CA ASN A 569 -17.85 35.34 -30.13
C ASN A 569 -18.88 36.17 -29.34
N GLY A 570 -19.42 35.63 -28.24
CA GLY A 570 -20.40 36.31 -27.41
C GLY A 570 -19.81 37.13 -26.27
N LEU A 571 -18.51 36.96 -26.00
CA LEU A 571 -17.77 37.63 -24.94
C LEU A 571 -16.92 38.80 -25.46
N ILE A 572 -16.69 39.78 -24.61
CA ILE A 572 -15.72 40.85 -24.83
C ILE A 572 -14.37 40.33 -24.33
N LEU A 573 -13.51 39.97 -25.27
CA LEU A 573 -12.20 39.37 -25.02
C LEU A 573 -11.07 40.36 -25.34
N THR A 574 -9.96 40.17 -24.63
CA THR A 574 -8.73 40.98 -24.70
C THR A 574 -7.54 40.10 -25.07
N GLY A 575 -6.33 40.68 -25.08
CA GLY A 575 -5.10 39.98 -25.46
C GLY A 575 -4.88 39.92 -26.98
N THR A 576 -3.67 39.52 -27.40
CA THR A 576 -3.22 39.56 -28.79
C THR A 576 -4.05 38.70 -29.74
N ASN A 577 -4.65 37.62 -29.24
CA ASN A 577 -5.48 36.69 -30.02
C ASN A 577 -6.99 36.87 -29.77
N SER A 578 -7.39 37.92 -29.03
CA SER A 578 -8.78 38.15 -28.58
C SER A 578 -9.38 36.92 -27.90
N ASP A 579 -8.63 36.30 -26.99
CA ASP A 579 -8.98 35.06 -26.30
C ASP A 579 -9.01 35.20 -24.76
N GLN A 580 -8.67 36.38 -24.21
CA GLN A 580 -8.49 36.55 -22.76
C GLN A 580 -9.63 37.33 -22.09
N LEU A 581 -10.00 36.91 -20.89
CA LEU A 581 -10.89 37.68 -20.02
C LEU A 581 -10.13 38.82 -19.33
N SER A 582 -10.85 39.79 -18.78
CA SER A 582 -10.22 40.84 -17.97
C SER A 582 -9.86 40.29 -16.59
N VAL A 583 -8.59 40.39 -16.20
CA VAL A 583 -8.09 39.95 -14.90
C VAL A 583 -7.44 41.12 -14.18
N SER A 584 -7.72 41.29 -12.88
CA SER A 584 -7.22 42.44 -12.09
C SER A 584 -5.74 42.37 -11.71
N SER A 585 -5.08 41.21 -11.93
CA SER A 585 -3.69 40.96 -11.56
C SER A 585 -2.85 40.64 -12.81
N PRO A 586 -1.65 41.22 -12.96
CA PRO A 586 -0.75 40.90 -14.06
C PRO A 586 -0.12 39.50 -13.95
N TYR A 587 -0.24 38.84 -12.81
CA TYR A 587 0.36 37.53 -12.53
C TYR A 587 -0.57 36.34 -12.84
N VAL A 588 -1.79 36.61 -13.29
CA VAL A 588 -2.81 35.61 -13.57
C VAL A 588 -3.41 35.89 -14.94
N ILE A 589 -3.50 34.87 -15.77
CA ILE A 589 -4.10 34.95 -17.11
C ILE A 589 -5.33 34.05 -17.14
N ALA A 590 -6.45 34.52 -17.70
CA ALA A 590 -7.66 33.73 -17.93
C ALA A 590 -8.02 33.74 -19.43
N LYS A 591 -8.06 32.56 -20.07
CA LYS A 591 -8.27 32.40 -21.52
C LYS A 591 -9.48 31.53 -21.84
N VAL A 592 -10.23 31.88 -22.88
CA VAL A 592 -11.25 31.03 -23.48
C VAL A 592 -10.58 30.09 -24.49
N VAL A 593 -10.52 28.81 -24.15
CA VAL A 593 -9.91 27.75 -24.95
C VAL A 593 -10.97 26.70 -25.33
N GLN A 594 -10.64 25.83 -26.27
CA GLN A 594 -11.44 24.63 -26.52
C GLN A 594 -11.22 23.64 -25.37
N ASP A 595 -12.27 22.94 -24.95
CA ASP A 595 -12.16 21.89 -23.93
C ASP A 595 -11.19 20.80 -24.43
N PRO A 596 -10.18 20.39 -23.63
CA PRO A 596 -9.24 19.34 -24.02
C PRO A 596 -9.89 18.00 -24.39
N ASN A 597 -11.08 17.72 -23.85
CA ASN A 597 -11.84 16.49 -24.09
C ASN A 597 -12.91 16.63 -25.17
N ASP A 598 -13.28 17.86 -25.56
CA ASP A 598 -14.30 18.14 -26.56
C ASP A 598 -14.07 19.49 -27.24
N SER A 599 -13.49 19.47 -28.45
CA SER A 599 -13.12 20.69 -29.17
C SER A 599 -14.30 21.60 -29.53
N ASN A 600 -15.54 21.11 -29.44
CA ASN A 600 -16.73 21.91 -29.69
C ASN A 600 -17.17 22.71 -28.45
N LYS A 601 -16.65 22.39 -27.26
CA LYS A 601 -16.98 23.09 -26.02
C LYS A 601 -15.94 24.16 -25.67
N ALA A 602 -16.40 25.25 -25.09
CA ALA A 602 -15.53 26.24 -24.47
C ALA A 602 -15.13 25.82 -23.05
N ALA A 603 -13.89 26.15 -22.69
CA ALA A 603 -13.36 26.10 -21.33
C ALA A 603 -12.65 27.42 -21.03
N ILE A 604 -12.72 27.88 -19.77
CA ILE A 604 -12.00 29.08 -19.33
C ILE A 604 -10.78 28.63 -18.52
N GLN A 605 -9.62 28.64 -19.14
CA GLN A 605 -8.33 28.23 -18.58
C GLN A 605 -7.70 29.38 -17.78
N VAL A 606 -7.19 29.12 -16.58
CA VAL A 606 -6.50 30.08 -15.72
C VAL A 606 -5.10 29.57 -15.38
N THR A 607 -4.08 30.43 -15.51
CA THR A 607 -2.66 30.10 -15.26
C THR A 607 -1.96 31.21 -14.46
N VAL A 608 -0.97 30.84 -13.65
CA VAL A 608 -0.10 31.76 -12.89
C VAL A 608 1.21 31.99 -13.64
N THR A 609 1.72 33.21 -13.66
CA THR A 609 2.92 33.59 -14.44
C THR A 609 4.11 34.01 -13.57
N THR A 610 4.03 33.88 -12.25
CA THR A 610 5.08 34.32 -11.32
C THR A 610 5.48 33.23 -10.32
N ASP A 611 6.75 33.22 -9.97
CA ASP A 611 7.32 32.29 -9.00
C ASP A 611 7.15 32.74 -7.55
N THR A 612 7.04 34.05 -7.29
CA THR A 612 6.95 34.57 -5.91
C THR A 612 6.07 35.80 -5.82
N VAL A 613 5.35 35.93 -4.70
CA VAL A 613 4.62 37.15 -4.32
C VAL A 613 4.85 37.46 -2.85
N GLN A 614 4.91 38.74 -2.50
CA GLN A 614 5.24 39.18 -1.14
C GLN A 614 4.12 38.92 -0.12
N MET A 615 2.87 38.84 -0.58
CA MET A 615 1.68 38.59 0.23
C MET A 615 0.56 38.01 -0.63
N ASP A 616 -0.47 37.45 0.03
CA ASP A 616 -1.69 37.02 -0.64
C ASP A 616 -2.35 38.21 -1.35
N MET A 617 -2.63 38.07 -2.65
CA MET A 617 -3.21 39.14 -3.45
C MET A 617 -4.64 38.78 -3.90
N PRO A 618 -5.63 39.67 -3.71
CA PRO A 618 -6.95 39.46 -4.29
C PRO A 618 -6.88 39.56 -5.82
N VAL A 619 -7.54 38.63 -6.51
CA VAL A 619 -7.62 38.58 -7.98
C VAL A 619 -9.07 38.49 -8.40
N THR A 620 -9.51 39.36 -9.30
CA THR A 620 -10.85 39.32 -9.88
C THR A 620 -10.76 39.01 -11.36
N ILE A 621 -11.42 37.93 -11.79
CA ILE A 621 -11.63 37.61 -13.20
C ILE A 621 -13.01 38.13 -13.60
N THR A 622 -13.10 38.90 -14.67
CA THR A 622 -14.36 39.48 -15.17
C THR A 622 -14.65 39.05 -16.60
N ALA A 623 -15.82 38.45 -16.80
CA ALA A 623 -16.39 38.15 -18.11
C ALA A 623 -17.55 39.11 -18.41
N MET A 624 -17.59 39.63 -19.63
CA MET A 624 -18.64 40.55 -20.07
C MET A 624 -19.19 40.08 -21.42
N SER A 625 -20.50 39.87 -21.50
CA SER A 625 -21.19 39.69 -22.78
C SER A 625 -21.55 41.05 -23.39
N TRP A 626 -21.76 41.07 -24.70
CA TRP A 626 -22.16 42.29 -25.43
C TRP A 626 -23.54 42.84 -25.03
N GLN A 627 -24.39 42.03 -24.39
CA GLN A 627 -25.76 42.41 -23.96
C GLN A 627 -25.86 42.92 -22.51
N GLY A 628 -24.78 42.86 -21.73
CA GLY A 628 -24.66 43.64 -20.50
C GLY A 628 -25.27 43.02 -19.23
N ALA A 629 -24.47 42.19 -18.55
CA ALA A 629 -24.17 42.34 -17.12
C ALA A 629 -22.82 41.64 -16.88
N PRO A 630 -21.78 42.30 -16.32
CA PRO A 630 -20.50 41.66 -16.07
C PRO A 630 -20.69 40.56 -15.01
N SER A 631 -20.04 39.42 -15.22
CA SER A 631 -19.88 38.41 -14.19
C SER A 631 -18.44 38.41 -13.72
N SER A 632 -18.25 38.48 -12.40
CA SER A 632 -16.93 38.54 -11.78
C SER A 632 -16.75 37.40 -10.79
N LEU A 633 -15.59 36.75 -10.84
CA LEU A 633 -15.15 35.74 -9.89
C LEU A 633 -14.00 36.31 -9.07
N GLN A 634 -14.20 36.41 -7.75
CA GLN A 634 -13.16 36.84 -6.81
C GLN A 634 -12.37 35.65 -6.30
N LEU A 635 -11.05 35.78 -6.33
CA LEU A 635 -10.06 34.77 -5.99
C LEU A 635 -8.94 35.40 -5.14
N THR A 636 -8.07 34.56 -4.59
CA THR A 636 -6.84 35.00 -3.92
C THR A 636 -5.67 34.24 -4.50
N LEU A 637 -4.68 34.96 -5.05
CA LEU A 637 -3.38 34.39 -5.39
C LEU A 637 -2.55 34.29 -4.11
N LYS A 638 -2.32 33.07 -3.65
CA LYS A 638 -1.57 32.76 -2.43
C LYS A 638 -0.06 32.93 -2.62
N LYS A 639 0.65 33.33 -1.56
CA LYS A 639 2.12 33.32 -1.52
C LYS A 639 2.70 31.91 -1.71
N GLN A 640 3.95 31.81 -2.16
CA GLN A 640 4.63 30.51 -2.33
C GLN A 640 4.72 29.73 -1.01
N SER A 641 4.75 28.39 -1.09
CA SER A 641 4.97 27.53 0.07
C SER A 641 6.36 27.74 0.66
N ALA A 642 6.45 27.89 1.98
CA ALA A 642 7.69 28.00 2.74
C ALA A 642 7.57 27.22 4.06
N VAL A 643 8.69 26.74 4.61
CA VAL A 643 8.71 26.10 5.94
C VAL A 643 8.25 27.10 6.98
N ASP A 644 7.18 26.77 7.71
CA ASP A 644 6.65 27.61 8.78
C ASP A 644 6.99 27.08 10.17
N THR A 645 6.89 25.77 10.39
CA THR A 645 7.29 25.15 11.67
C THR A 645 8.36 24.09 11.45
N PHE A 646 9.33 24.05 12.36
CA PHE A 646 10.38 23.04 12.40
C PHE A 646 10.55 22.61 13.85
N THR A 647 10.29 21.34 14.15
CA THR A 647 10.31 20.79 15.50
C THR A 647 11.39 19.73 15.59
N LEU A 648 12.38 19.96 16.46
CA LEU A 648 13.37 18.97 16.84
C LEU A 648 12.74 17.98 17.82
N GLU A 649 12.96 16.70 17.60
CA GLU A 649 12.49 15.62 18.47
C GLU A 649 13.65 15.05 19.29
N ALA A 650 13.33 14.56 20.49
CA ALA A 650 14.31 13.87 21.30
C ALA A 650 14.60 12.48 20.68
N PRO A 651 15.87 12.11 20.43
CA PRO A 651 16.19 10.78 19.93
C PRO A 651 15.79 9.72 20.97
N SER A 652 15.30 8.57 20.50
CA SER A 652 14.93 7.42 21.35
C SER A 652 16.14 6.61 21.83
N TYR A 653 17.33 6.93 21.32
CA TYR A 653 18.58 6.26 21.62
C TYR A 653 19.54 7.17 22.38
N ASN A 654 20.40 6.54 23.17
CA ASN A 654 21.51 7.21 23.83
C ASN A 654 22.59 7.58 22.81
N ILE A 655 23.17 8.77 23.00
CA ILE A 655 24.28 9.27 22.19
C ILE A 655 25.50 9.38 23.11
N ALA A 656 26.53 8.60 22.84
CA ALA A 656 27.76 8.65 23.62
C ALA A 656 28.73 9.72 23.09
N SER A 657 29.68 10.11 23.94
CA SER A 657 30.73 11.08 23.63
C SER A 657 31.44 10.80 22.31
N GLY A 658 31.46 11.78 21.40
CA GLY A 658 32.15 11.69 20.12
C GLY A 658 31.36 11.00 18.99
N GLU A 659 30.22 10.37 19.29
CA GLU A 659 29.39 9.70 18.28
C GLU A 659 28.74 10.72 17.33
N LEU A 660 28.62 10.35 16.04
CA LEU A 660 27.81 11.08 15.06
C LEU A 660 26.46 10.35 14.93
N LYS A 661 25.36 11.01 15.27
CA LYS A 661 24.01 10.41 15.23
C LYS A 661 23.01 11.32 14.53
N GLN A 662 22.03 10.71 13.87
CA GLN A 662 20.89 11.46 13.32
C GLN A 662 20.06 12.05 14.47
N ILE A 663 19.38 13.16 14.25
CA ILE A 663 18.43 13.77 15.18
C ILE A 663 17.08 13.86 14.46
N PRO A 664 16.02 13.25 15.01
CA PRO A 664 14.71 13.30 14.39
C PRO A 664 14.13 14.71 14.41
N PHE A 665 13.41 15.07 13.36
CA PHE A 665 12.71 16.35 13.25
C PHE A 665 11.47 16.20 12.37
N VAL A 666 10.52 17.12 12.56
CA VAL A 666 9.38 17.32 11.64
C VAL A 666 9.32 18.77 11.19
N ALA A 667 9.09 18.98 9.90
CA ALA A 667 8.93 20.29 9.30
C ALA A 667 7.55 20.38 8.62
N TYR A 668 6.85 21.49 8.82
CA TYR A 668 5.58 21.76 8.13
C TYR A 668 5.64 23.12 7.43
N ASP A 669 4.96 23.22 6.30
CA ASP A 669 4.69 24.49 5.63
C ASP A 669 3.62 25.31 6.39
N GLN A 670 3.35 26.53 5.90
CA GLN A 670 2.35 27.42 6.50
C GLN A 670 0.91 26.88 6.49
N ASP A 671 0.63 25.84 5.71
CA ASP A 671 -0.70 25.25 5.54
C ASP A 671 -0.82 23.92 6.31
N GLY A 672 0.22 23.53 7.07
CA GLY A 672 0.23 22.30 7.87
C GLY A 672 0.59 21.05 7.07
N LYS A 673 1.11 21.19 5.84
CA LYS A 673 1.63 20.06 5.06
C LYS A 673 3.07 19.76 5.46
N GLN A 674 3.36 18.50 5.73
CA GLN A 674 4.71 18.07 6.11
C GLN A 674 5.69 18.21 4.93
N LEU A 675 6.86 18.76 5.21
CA LEU A 675 7.97 18.92 4.27
C LEU A 675 9.08 17.94 4.63
N THR A 676 9.56 17.19 3.64
CA THR A 676 10.64 16.20 3.82
C THR A 676 11.82 16.43 2.90
N LYS A 677 11.66 17.18 1.80
CA LYS A 677 12.71 17.42 0.80
C LYS A 677 13.81 18.34 1.34
N TYR A 678 15.06 18.01 1.01
CA TYR A 678 16.23 18.78 1.41
C TYR A 678 16.21 20.23 0.92
N SER A 679 15.82 20.44 -0.35
CA SER A 679 15.70 21.78 -0.94
C SER A 679 14.73 22.69 -0.19
N ASP A 680 13.63 22.10 0.29
CA ASP A 680 12.52 22.81 0.90
C ASP A 680 12.85 23.20 2.35
N ILE A 681 13.76 22.46 3.00
CA ILE A 681 14.14 22.64 4.40
C ILE A 681 15.41 23.49 4.57
N VAL A 682 16.42 23.26 3.74
CA VAL A 682 17.74 23.91 3.91
C VAL A 682 17.82 25.23 3.15
N GLY A 683 17.21 25.31 1.96
CA GLY A 683 17.34 26.48 1.08
C GLY A 683 18.74 26.60 0.48
N SER A 684 19.10 27.80 0.02
CA SER A 684 20.44 28.07 -0.51
C SER A 684 21.36 28.63 0.58
N SER A 685 22.68 28.51 0.39
CA SER A 685 23.67 29.06 1.32
C SER A 685 23.53 30.57 1.55
N SER A 686 22.93 31.28 0.59
CA SER A 686 22.72 32.74 0.64
C SER A 686 21.41 33.14 1.33
N ASN A 687 20.45 32.20 1.44
CA ASN A 687 19.14 32.39 2.07
C ASN A 687 18.69 31.07 2.71
N PRO A 688 19.23 30.71 3.90
CA PRO A 688 18.87 29.48 4.58
C PRO A 688 17.42 29.52 5.08
N ILE A 689 16.66 28.44 4.83
CA ILE A 689 15.25 28.34 5.25
C ILE A 689 15.16 27.92 6.73
N VAL A 690 16.00 26.96 7.14
CA VAL A 690 16.19 26.56 8.55
C VAL A 690 17.66 26.69 8.91
N THR A 691 17.93 27.34 10.05
CA THR A 691 19.28 27.50 10.61
C THR A 691 19.40 26.70 11.91
N ILE A 692 20.49 25.96 12.07
CA ILE A 692 20.77 25.16 13.27
C ILE A 692 21.94 25.79 14.04
N SER A 693 21.84 25.89 15.36
CA SER A 693 22.94 26.35 16.22
C SER A 693 24.16 25.40 16.10
N GLY A 694 25.34 25.95 15.82
CA GLY A 694 26.58 25.17 15.63
C GLY A 694 26.94 24.89 14.16
N PHE A 695 26.45 25.71 13.22
CA PHE A 695 26.57 25.53 11.78
C PHE A 695 28.03 25.65 11.27
N GLY A 696 28.47 24.67 10.46
CA GLY A 696 29.66 24.79 9.62
C GLY A 696 30.10 23.48 8.95
N ASP A 697 30.05 22.36 9.69
CA ASP A 697 30.49 21.06 9.19
C ASP A 697 29.95 19.93 10.11
N PRO A 698 29.31 18.86 9.61
CA PRO A 698 29.00 17.70 10.43
C PRO A 698 30.25 17.13 11.15
N SER A 699 31.47 17.38 10.66
CA SER A 699 32.74 17.03 11.32
C SER A 699 32.97 17.68 12.70
N THR A 700 32.27 18.79 13.00
CA THR A 700 32.47 19.57 14.24
C THR A 700 31.18 19.92 15.00
N GLY A 701 29.99 19.73 14.39
CA GLY A 701 28.72 20.12 15.01
C GLY A 701 27.48 19.40 14.45
N ALA A 702 26.40 20.15 14.20
CA ALA A 702 25.15 19.62 13.63
C ALA A 702 24.91 20.18 12.21
N GLY A 703 24.43 19.33 11.30
CA GLY A 703 24.22 19.70 9.90
C GLY A 703 23.22 18.82 9.17
N PHE A 704 22.57 19.40 8.16
CA PHE A 704 21.67 18.66 7.28
C PHE A 704 22.45 17.87 6.23
N VAL A 705 21.95 16.68 5.93
CA VAL A 705 22.45 15.79 4.88
C VAL A 705 21.30 15.48 3.95
N GLN A 706 21.52 15.61 2.64
CA GLN A 706 20.56 15.20 1.63
C GLN A 706 20.61 13.68 1.47
N ASN A 707 19.48 13.02 1.70
CA ASN A 707 19.31 11.60 1.44
C ASN A 707 19.21 11.34 -0.07
N PRO A 708 19.53 10.12 -0.55
CA PRO A 708 19.46 9.78 -1.98
C PRO A 708 18.06 9.95 -2.61
N ASP A 709 16.99 9.83 -1.82
CA ASP A 709 15.60 10.07 -2.25
C ASP A 709 15.24 11.57 -2.33
N GLY A 710 16.20 12.46 -2.06
CA GLY A 710 16.03 13.90 -2.04
C GLY A 710 15.50 14.47 -0.72
N THR A 711 15.25 13.63 0.29
CA THR A 711 14.81 14.07 1.62
C THR A 711 15.96 14.59 2.49
N ALA A 712 15.66 15.27 3.60
CA ALA A 712 16.66 15.81 4.52
C ALA A 712 16.77 14.97 5.80
N SER A 713 18.00 14.66 6.20
CA SER A 713 18.34 14.13 7.52
C SER A 713 19.17 15.15 8.28
N LEU A 714 19.00 15.25 9.60
CA LEU A 714 19.82 16.11 10.46
C LEU A 714 20.78 15.23 11.26
N TYR A 715 22.08 15.47 11.16
CA TYR A 715 23.09 14.75 11.94
C TYR A 715 23.76 15.69 12.94
N MET A 716 24.13 15.15 14.10
CA MET A 716 24.85 15.85 15.15
C MET A 716 26.01 15.00 15.67
N ARG A 717 27.19 15.62 15.78
CA ARG A 717 28.32 15.05 16.52
C ARG A 717 28.23 15.41 17.99
N ALA A 718 28.25 14.40 18.86
CA ALA A 718 28.26 14.59 20.29
C ALA A 718 29.59 15.17 20.77
N THR A 719 29.51 16.15 21.68
CA THR A 719 30.68 16.77 22.31
C THR A 719 31.48 15.72 23.09
N ASN A 720 32.82 15.84 23.09
CA ASN A 720 33.66 14.95 23.88
C ASN A 720 33.46 15.18 25.39
N VAL A 721 33.12 14.12 26.12
CA VAL A 721 32.91 14.12 27.57
C VAL A 721 34.13 13.49 28.25
N THR A 722 34.83 14.26 29.07
CA THR A 722 36.06 13.83 29.75
C THR A 722 35.84 13.20 31.15
N GLY A 723 34.58 13.03 31.58
CA GLY A 723 34.23 12.45 32.89
C GLY A 723 33.12 11.39 32.83
N ASN A 724 32.81 10.75 33.95
CA ASN A 724 31.79 9.69 34.06
C ASN A 724 30.34 10.21 34.13
N GLN A 725 30.10 11.49 33.93
CA GLN A 725 28.77 12.11 34.03
C GLN A 725 28.30 12.59 32.67
N SER A 726 27.01 12.39 32.37
CA SER A 726 26.40 12.87 31.13
C SER A 726 26.41 14.40 31.08
N VAL A 727 26.65 14.96 29.91
CA VAL A 727 26.69 16.41 29.68
C VAL A 727 25.53 16.82 28.76
N PRO A 728 24.69 17.80 29.14
CA PRO A 728 23.63 18.28 28.27
C PRO A 728 24.20 19.14 27.13
N GLN A 729 23.85 18.79 25.89
CA GLN A 729 24.13 19.55 24.68
C GLN A 729 22.80 20.07 24.11
N ILE A 730 22.69 21.38 23.91
CA ILE A 730 21.47 22.02 23.41
C ILE A 730 21.60 22.23 21.91
N LEU A 731 20.61 21.75 21.17
CA LEU A 731 20.46 21.98 19.73
C LEU A 731 19.25 22.88 19.48
N THR A 732 19.44 23.99 18.77
CA THR A 732 18.38 24.95 18.46
C THR A 732 18.24 25.12 16.95
N ALA A 733 17.03 24.97 16.43
CA ALA A 733 16.66 25.24 15.05
C ALA A 733 15.83 26.53 14.97
N ASN A 734 16.12 27.41 14.01
CA ASN A 734 15.33 28.60 13.71
C ASN A 734 14.87 28.56 12.25
N THR A 735 13.59 28.80 12.02
CA THR A 735 12.98 28.93 10.69
C THR A 735 13.06 30.38 10.21
N SER A 736 13.01 30.59 8.88
CA SER A 736 12.96 31.92 8.27
C SER A 736 11.70 32.73 8.62
N THR A 737 10.65 32.08 9.14
CA THR A 737 9.43 32.73 9.67
C THR A 737 9.59 33.23 11.11
N GLY A 738 10.73 32.97 11.76
CA GLY A 738 11.05 33.41 13.11
C GLY A 738 10.61 32.45 14.22
N LYS A 739 10.06 31.28 13.89
CA LYS A 739 9.80 30.21 14.87
C LYS A 739 11.07 29.42 15.16
N PHE A 740 11.25 29.00 16.40
CA PHE A 740 12.38 28.18 16.82
C PHE A 740 11.94 26.93 17.58
N SER A 741 12.78 25.91 17.55
CA SER A 741 12.65 24.68 18.33
C SER A 741 13.99 24.33 18.93
N SER A 742 14.00 23.88 20.19
CA SER A 742 15.22 23.41 20.84
C SER A 742 15.00 22.06 21.50
N VAL A 743 16.05 21.24 21.45
CA VAL A 743 16.12 19.94 22.14
C VAL A 743 17.39 19.89 22.96
N THR A 744 17.29 19.38 24.19
CA THR A 744 18.45 19.10 25.03
C THR A 744 18.77 17.61 24.93
N ILE A 745 19.97 17.30 24.48
CA ILE A 745 20.47 15.94 24.31
C ILE A 745 21.48 15.68 25.41
N ASN A 746 21.23 14.66 26.24
CA ASN A 746 22.16 14.25 27.28
C ASN A 746 23.23 13.33 26.68
N VAL A 747 24.39 13.90 26.34
CA VAL A 747 25.53 13.15 25.82
C VAL A 747 26.12 12.31 26.95
N GLN A 748 26.17 11.00 26.74
CA GLN A 748 26.67 10.03 27.70
C GLN A 748 28.20 9.92 27.64
N PRO A 749 28.88 9.44 28.71
CA PRO A 749 30.29 9.09 28.65
C PRO A 749 30.60 8.07 27.54
N THR A 750 31.87 8.00 27.11
CA THR A 750 32.34 7.05 26.07
C THR A 750 31.87 5.62 26.35
N ALA A 751 31.39 4.93 25.31
CA ALA A 751 30.98 3.53 25.40
C ALA A 751 32.15 2.63 25.81
N LYS A 752 31.88 1.68 26.70
CA LYS A 752 32.81 0.73 27.30
C LYS A 752 32.12 -0.62 27.36
N ALA A 753 32.86 -1.70 27.12
CA ALA A 753 32.31 -3.03 27.23
C ALA A 753 31.81 -3.28 28.67
N ASP A 754 30.64 -3.92 28.82
CA ASP A 754 29.99 -4.15 30.11
C ASP A 754 29.46 -5.58 30.24
N THR A 755 28.71 -6.06 29.25
CA THR A 755 28.13 -7.40 29.29
C THR A 755 28.60 -8.27 28.14
N MET A 756 28.58 -9.58 28.35
CA MET A 756 28.88 -10.58 27.33
C MET A 756 27.77 -11.63 27.34
N VAL A 757 27.31 -12.00 26.15
CA VAL A 757 26.28 -13.02 25.93
C VAL A 757 26.89 -14.20 25.20
N LEU A 758 26.69 -15.40 25.76
CA LEU A 758 27.05 -16.67 25.14
C LEU A 758 25.78 -17.34 24.59
N ASN A 759 25.62 -17.37 23.27
CA ASN A 759 24.47 -17.98 22.62
C ASN A 759 24.58 -19.52 22.61
N SER A 760 23.97 -20.15 23.62
CA SER A 760 23.95 -21.60 23.77
C SER A 760 23.19 -22.37 22.68
N THR A 761 22.31 -21.71 21.91
CA THR A 761 21.57 -22.39 20.82
C THR A 761 22.43 -22.64 19.58
N SER A 762 23.51 -21.88 19.42
CA SER A 762 24.47 -22.00 18.33
C SER A 762 25.63 -22.94 18.65
N ILE A 763 25.70 -23.49 19.88
CA ILE A 763 26.84 -24.27 20.38
C ILE A 763 26.36 -25.68 20.77
N ILE A 764 26.94 -26.72 20.17
CA ILE A 764 26.71 -28.10 20.62
C ILE A 764 27.69 -28.41 21.75
N ASN A 765 27.17 -28.58 22.96
CA ASN A 765 27.98 -28.79 24.15
C ASN A 765 28.21 -30.27 24.51
N THR A 766 27.66 -31.22 23.73
CA THR A 766 27.90 -32.66 23.92
C THR A 766 28.73 -33.18 22.75
N LEU A 767 29.91 -33.74 23.04
CA LEU A 767 30.95 -34.05 22.05
C LEU A 767 31.33 -35.54 22.12
N GLN A 768 31.59 -36.14 20.96
CA GLN A 768 32.33 -37.40 20.85
C GLN A 768 33.82 -37.16 21.15
N ALA A 769 34.54 -38.17 21.66
CA ALA A 769 35.99 -38.10 21.81
C ALA A 769 36.66 -37.76 20.45
N GLY A 770 37.50 -36.72 20.43
CA GLY A 770 38.15 -36.21 19.20
C GLY A 770 37.33 -35.20 18.39
N ALA A 771 36.11 -34.84 18.84
CA ALA A 771 35.28 -33.86 18.13
C ALA A 771 35.67 -32.39 18.40
N ASN A 772 35.41 -31.58 17.38
CA ASN A 772 35.35 -30.13 17.29
C ASN A 772 34.31 -29.40 18.15
N GLN A 773 34.48 -28.13 18.52
CA GLN A 773 33.42 -27.11 18.54
C GLN A 773 34.03 -25.71 18.42
N ARG A 774 33.64 -24.94 17.41
CA ARG A 774 34.17 -23.58 17.15
C ARG A 774 33.17 -22.50 17.60
N ILE A 775 33.69 -21.39 18.11
CA ILE A 775 32.93 -20.27 18.69
C ILE A 775 33.61 -18.95 18.32
N ASP A 776 32.85 -17.97 17.84
CA ASP A 776 33.33 -16.62 17.54
C ASP A 776 32.22 -15.54 17.74
N PHE A 777 32.49 -14.29 17.35
CA PHE A 777 31.55 -13.17 17.44
C PHE A 777 30.53 -13.07 16.29
N GLY A 778 30.29 -14.17 15.57
CA GLY A 778 29.38 -14.21 14.41
C GLY A 778 30.07 -14.09 13.06
N TYR A 779 31.39 -14.30 12.98
CA TYR A 779 32.16 -14.24 11.74
C TYR A 779 31.89 -15.46 10.86
N ASN A 780 32.14 -16.67 11.40
CA ASN A 780 31.90 -17.94 10.71
C ASN A 780 31.01 -18.90 11.51
N TYR A 781 31.13 -18.92 12.83
CA TYR A 781 30.50 -19.94 13.69
C TYR A 781 29.49 -19.38 14.69
N GLY A 782 29.63 -18.11 15.09
CA GLY A 782 28.80 -17.45 16.09
C GLY A 782 29.02 -17.96 17.51
N GLY A 783 28.19 -17.47 18.43
CA GLY A 783 28.16 -17.93 19.83
C GLY A 783 28.54 -16.86 20.85
N LEU A 784 29.27 -15.79 20.49
CA LEU A 784 29.63 -14.70 21.39
C LEU A 784 29.06 -13.35 20.92
N THR A 785 28.65 -12.52 21.88
CA THR A 785 28.28 -11.11 21.64
C THR A 785 28.70 -10.30 22.85
N VAL A 786 29.33 -9.14 22.65
CA VAL A 786 29.67 -8.20 23.72
C VAL A 786 28.80 -6.97 23.58
N ASN A 787 28.28 -6.46 24.68
CA ASN A 787 27.54 -5.20 24.69
C ASN A 787 28.24 -4.17 25.56
N ASP A 788 28.05 -2.90 25.21
CA ASP A 788 28.45 -1.76 26.01
C ASP A 788 27.56 -1.58 27.26
N GLN A 789 27.93 -0.63 28.13
CA GLN A 789 27.19 -0.30 29.36
C GLN A 789 25.77 0.25 29.14
N TYR A 790 25.40 0.49 27.88
CA TYR A 790 24.06 0.92 27.48
C TYR A 790 23.26 -0.24 26.84
N GLY A 791 23.81 -1.46 26.83
CA GLY A 791 23.18 -2.66 26.28
C GLY A 791 23.25 -2.75 24.75
N ARG A 792 24.11 -1.96 24.10
CA ARG A 792 24.29 -1.98 22.63
C ARG A 792 25.42 -2.94 22.26
N PRO A 793 25.31 -3.77 21.21
CA PRO A 793 26.40 -4.64 20.79
C PRO A 793 27.63 -3.82 20.42
N MET A 794 28.80 -4.28 20.86
CA MET A 794 30.11 -3.67 20.62
C MET A 794 30.91 -4.55 19.68
N ASP A 795 31.47 -3.94 18.65
CA ASP A 795 32.41 -4.60 17.74
C ASP A 795 33.81 -4.67 18.37
N LEU A 796 34.42 -5.85 18.34
CA LEU A 796 35.75 -6.13 18.87
C LEU A 796 36.80 -6.35 17.77
N ASP A 797 36.47 -6.06 16.51
CA ASP A 797 37.35 -6.22 15.35
C ASP A 797 38.32 -5.02 15.16
N THR A 798 37.86 -3.80 15.45
CA THR A 798 38.60 -2.55 15.16
C THR A 798 39.45 -1.99 16.29
N VAL A 799 39.59 -2.68 17.44
CA VAL A 799 40.28 -2.13 18.63
C VAL A 799 41.81 -2.22 18.54
N THR A 800 42.37 -2.00 17.35
CA THR A 800 43.75 -1.54 17.20
C THR A 800 43.76 -0.10 16.71
N GLN A 801 44.13 0.80 17.63
CA GLN A 801 44.49 2.23 17.49
C GLN A 801 43.31 3.21 17.70
N THR A 802 43.35 4.23 18.56
CA THR A 802 44.49 4.96 19.15
C THR A 802 43.93 5.86 20.27
N GLY A 803 44.56 5.90 21.45
CA GLY A 803 44.45 7.04 22.38
C GLY A 803 43.63 6.87 23.66
N ASN A 804 42.62 5.99 23.71
CA ASN A 804 41.74 5.85 24.89
C ASN A 804 41.81 4.45 25.53
N GLY A 805 42.99 4.00 25.98
CA GLY A 805 43.22 3.06 27.10
C GLY A 805 42.46 1.73 27.24
N TYR A 806 41.54 1.34 26.35
CA TYR A 806 40.67 0.18 26.49
C TYR A 806 40.73 -0.66 25.21
N ASN A 807 41.35 -1.84 25.30
CA ASN A 807 41.35 -2.87 24.27
C ASN A 807 40.66 -4.09 24.88
N TYR A 808 39.54 -4.55 24.35
CA TYR A 808 38.73 -5.60 24.97
C TYR A 808 38.86 -6.93 24.23
N GLU A 809 38.89 -8.04 24.97
CA GLU A 809 38.96 -9.39 24.42
C GLU A 809 38.25 -10.39 25.32
N VAL A 810 37.95 -11.58 24.78
CA VAL A 810 37.34 -12.67 25.53
C VAL A 810 38.35 -13.81 25.69
N VAL A 811 38.70 -14.10 26.94
CA VAL A 811 39.58 -15.21 27.31
C VAL A 811 38.74 -16.40 27.76
N ALA A 812 38.85 -17.52 27.04
CA ALA A 812 38.29 -18.80 27.45
C ALA A 812 39.31 -19.61 28.26
N MET A 813 38.91 -20.16 29.41
CA MET A 813 39.75 -20.99 30.27
C MET A 813 39.02 -22.25 30.71
N THR A 814 39.71 -23.40 30.66
CA THR A 814 39.14 -24.66 31.16
C THR A 814 39.19 -24.74 32.68
N SER A 815 38.16 -25.34 33.29
CA SER A 815 38.16 -25.65 34.72
C SER A 815 39.14 -26.79 35.06
N ALA A 816 39.86 -26.66 36.17
CA ALA A 816 40.77 -27.70 36.67
C ALA A 816 39.97 -28.92 37.16
N THR A 817 40.12 -30.06 36.48
CA THR A 817 39.50 -31.34 36.88
C THR A 817 40.51 -32.48 36.75
N THR A 818 40.28 -33.58 37.48
CA THR A 818 41.16 -34.77 37.49
C THR A 818 41.08 -35.52 36.17
N GLY A 819 41.80 -35.03 35.17
CA GLY A 819 41.93 -35.54 33.80
C GLY A 819 41.22 -34.65 32.77
N THR A 820 41.87 -34.43 31.64
CA THR A 820 41.45 -33.46 30.63
C THR A 820 40.32 -34.03 29.78
N ALA A 821 39.11 -33.46 29.87
CA ALA A 821 38.02 -33.83 28.97
C ALA A 821 38.15 -33.08 27.64
N ILE A 822 38.56 -31.82 27.71
CA ILE A 822 38.57 -30.86 26.61
C ILE A 822 39.86 -30.06 26.65
N GLN A 823 40.30 -29.63 25.48
CA GLN A 823 41.42 -28.73 25.29
C GLN A 823 40.97 -27.53 24.45
N LEU A 824 41.63 -26.39 24.62
CA LEU A 824 41.31 -25.18 23.85
C LEU A 824 42.40 -24.91 22.82
N GLN A 825 41.98 -24.35 21.69
CA GLN A 825 42.85 -23.88 20.62
C GLN A 825 42.35 -22.51 20.15
N GLN A 826 43.28 -21.65 19.75
CA GLN A 826 42.96 -20.33 19.22
C GLN A 826 42.85 -20.38 17.70
N LEU A 827 41.83 -19.71 17.16
CA LEU A 827 41.57 -19.57 15.73
C LEU A 827 41.95 -18.16 15.26
N ASN A 828 42.52 -18.04 14.06
CA ASN A 828 42.63 -16.74 13.39
C ASN A 828 41.34 -16.36 12.64
N SER A 829 41.30 -15.14 12.10
CA SER A 829 40.25 -14.58 11.24
C SER A 829 40.00 -15.32 9.91
N GLY A 830 40.46 -16.56 9.79
CA GLY A 830 40.35 -17.40 8.59
C GLY A 830 40.36 -18.88 8.94
N GLU A 831 39.79 -19.25 10.09
CA GLU A 831 39.50 -20.64 10.53
C GLU A 831 40.71 -21.52 10.91
N ASN A 832 41.94 -21.02 10.79
CA ASN A 832 43.12 -21.83 11.06
C ASN A 832 43.48 -21.78 12.55
N VAL A 833 43.80 -22.96 13.08
CA VAL A 833 44.35 -23.10 14.43
C VAL A 833 45.75 -22.48 14.44
N THR A 834 45.93 -21.41 15.22
CA THR A 834 47.20 -20.67 15.30
C THR A 834 48.17 -21.24 16.33
N THR A 835 47.70 -22.20 17.13
CA THR A 835 48.46 -22.80 18.24
C THR A 835 48.88 -24.22 17.88
N SER A 836 50.19 -24.51 17.96
CA SER A 836 50.75 -25.81 17.57
C SER A 836 50.45 -26.95 18.54
N SER A 837 49.86 -26.66 19.71
CA SER A 837 49.47 -27.65 20.71
C SER A 837 48.26 -27.16 21.52
N PRO A 838 47.35 -28.05 21.95
CA PRO A 838 46.21 -27.65 22.75
C PRO A 838 46.64 -27.01 24.08
N ILE A 839 46.03 -25.88 24.41
CA ILE A 839 46.37 -25.02 25.55
C ILE A 839 45.24 -24.99 26.58
N THR A 840 45.53 -24.48 27.79
CA THR A 840 44.57 -24.42 28.91
C THR A 840 43.62 -23.22 28.78
N TYR A 841 43.97 -22.25 27.94
CA TYR A 841 43.20 -21.04 27.65
C TYR A 841 43.21 -20.71 26.15
N ALA A 842 42.24 -19.99 25.62
CA ALA A 842 42.23 -19.44 24.25
C ALA A 842 41.64 -18.03 24.26
N ILE A 843 41.99 -17.19 23.28
CA ILE A 843 41.62 -15.77 23.24
C ILE A 843 40.84 -15.45 21.96
N ALA A 844 39.69 -14.81 22.10
CA ALA A 844 38.89 -14.26 21.00
C ALA A 844 38.88 -12.73 21.05
N GLY A 845 39.18 -12.07 19.92
CA GLY A 845 39.31 -10.62 19.78
C GLY A 845 40.18 -10.24 18.57
N GLY A 846 39.91 -9.10 17.92
CA GLY A 846 40.61 -8.67 16.69
C GLY A 846 40.52 -9.70 15.56
N GLY A 847 39.32 -10.20 15.29
CA GLY A 847 39.03 -11.25 14.30
C GLY A 847 39.31 -12.70 14.73
N ASN A 848 39.90 -12.94 15.90
CA ASN A 848 40.21 -14.31 16.38
C ASN A 848 39.01 -15.01 17.05
N GLY A 849 38.97 -16.35 16.99
CA GLY A 849 37.94 -17.20 17.60
C GLY A 849 38.50 -18.30 18.52
N ILE A 850 37.61 -19.11 19.10
CA ILE A 850 37.93 -20.19 20.05
C ILE A 850 37.49 -21.55 19.47
N GLU A 851 38.39 -22.53 19.53
CA GLU A 851 38.08 -23.93 19.26
C GLU A 851 38.16 -24.76 20.54
N VAL A 852 37.13 -25.55 20.77
CA VAL A 852 36.94 -26.47 21.89
C VAL A 852 37.13 -27.89 21.37
N LEU A 853 38.26 -28.51 21.69
CA LEU A 853 38.63 -29.84 21.22
C LEU A 853 38.35 -30.89 22.29
N ALA A 854 37.50 -31.87 22.01
CA ALA A 854 37.31 -33.02 22.88
C ALA A 854 38.56 -33.91 22.88
N ASN A 855 39.06 -34.28 24.06
CA ASN A 855 40.28 -35.06 24.19
C ASN A 855 40.15 -36.44 23.48
N PRO A 856 40.97 -36.74 22.46
CA PRO A 856 40.89 -37.99 21.71
C PRO A 856 41.32 -39.23 22.52
N SER A 857 42.00 -39.03 23.67
CA SER A 857 42.49 -40.12 24.53
C SER A 857 41.38 -40.81 25.34
N LEU A 858 40.13 -40.37 25.20
CA LEU A 858 38.96 -40.96 25.85
C LEU A 858 38.46 -42.16 25.06
N THR A 859 39.13 -43.29 25.25
CA THR A 859 38.75 -44.58 24.64
C THR A 859 37.56 -45.23 25.36
N ASP A 860 36.92 -46.20 24.71
CA ASP A 860 35.78 -46.97 25.26
C ASP A 860 36.08 -47.71 26.58
N ASN A 861 37.36 -47.82 26.96
CA ASN A 861 37.81 -48.41 28.21
C ASN A 861 37.78 -47.40 29.40
N SER A 862 37.36 -46.15 29.17
CA SER A 862 37.12 -45.16 30.22
C SER A 862 35.93 -45.57 31.09
N THR A 863 36.07 -45.51 32.42
CA THR A 863 35.00 -45.86 33.37
C THR A 863 33.87 -44.83 33.45
N VAL A 864 34.06 -43.56 33.07
CA VAL A 864 33.05 -42.48 33.23
C VAL A 864 33.07 -41.48 32.05
N ASN A 865 31.91 -40.94 31.66
CA ASN A 865 31.82 -39.75 30.80
C ASN A 865 32.50 -38.57 31.51
N ARG A 866 33.07 -37.65 30.75
CA ARG A 866 33.80 -36.52 31.33
C ARG A 866 33.14 -35.22 30.96
N THR A 867 32.93 -34.37 31.95
CA THR A 867 32.42 -33.02 31.76
C THR A 867 33.49 -32.03 32.17
N GLN A 868 33.68 -30.98 31.37
CA GLN A 868 34.57 -29.88 31.73
C GLN A 868 33.90 -28.56 31.37
N THR A 869 33.93 -27.63 32.31
CA THR A 869 33.40 -26.28 32.11
C THR A 869 34.49 -25.40 31.50
N VAL A 870 34.12 -24.68 30.44
CA VAL A 870 34.90 -23.59 29.86
C VAL A 870 34.29 -22.29 30.37
N ASN A 871 35.12 -21.47 31.00
CA ASN A 871 34.76 -20.13 31.48
C ASN A 871 35.27 -19.10 30.48
N PHE A 872 34.39 -18.23 30.02
CA PHE A 872 34.68 -17.11 29.13
C PHE A 872 34.70 -15.83 29.96
N TYR A 873 35.76 -15.06 29.85
CA TYR A 873 35.96 -13.80 30.57
C TYR A 873 36.14 -12.67 29.57
N LEU A 874 35.24 -11.71 29.57
CA LEU A 874 35.43 -10.44 28.90
C LEU A 874 36.35 -9.58 29.74
N ILE A 875 37.48 -9.16 29.18
CA ILE A 875 38.53 -8.44 29.91
C ILE A 875 39.02 -7.23 29.13
N ASN A 876 39.69 -6.30 29.81
CA ASN A 876 40.62 -5.42 29.14
C ASN A 876 41.91 -6.21 28.88
N LYS A 877 42.47 -6.10 27.68
CA LYS A 877 43.71 -6.72 27.25
C LYS A 877 44.89 -6.42 28.18
N SER A 878 44.89 -5.25 28.84
CA SER A 878 45.91 -4.94 29.86
C SER A 878 45.90 -5.91 31.05
N ASP A 879 44.75 -6.55 31.31
CA ASP A 879 44.55 -7.47 32.43
C ASP A 879 44.72 -8.95 32.04
N GLU A 880 45.00 -9.26 30.77
CA GLU A 880 45.14 -10.62 30.23
C GLU A 880 46.06 -11.49 31.09
N ALA A 881 47.30 -11.05 31.30
CA ALA A 881 48.29 -11.79 32.08
C ALA A 881 47.85 -12.06 33.53
N ASN A 882 47.09 -11.14 34.14
CA ASN A 882 46.61 -11.26 35.51
C ASN A 882 45.42 -12.23 35.59
N VAL A 883 44.49 -12.16 34.63
CA VAL A 883 43.34 -13.07 34.54
C VAL A 883 43.80 -14.49 34.26
N LEU A 884 44.78 -14.68 33.37
CA LEU A 884 45.42 -15.98 33.10
C LEU A 884 46.18 -16.54 34.31
N ALA A 885 46.70 -15.67 35.19
CA ALA A 885 47.30 -16.06 36.47
C ALA A 885 46.26 -16.35 37.58
N GLY A 886 44.96 -16.27 37.28
CA GLY A 886 43.86 -16.62 38.18
C GLY A 886 43.15 -15.44 38.86
N GLN A 887 43.52 -14.19 38.55
CA GLN A 887 42.84 -12.99 39.08
C GLN A 887 41.55 -12.68 38.30
N THR A 888 40.60 -13.61 38.32
CA THR A 888 39.35 -13.55 37.55
C THR A 888 38.40 -12.42 37.95
N ASN A 889 38.63 -11.78 39.10
CA ASN A 889 37.91 -10.58 39.56
C ASN A 889 38.22 -9.32 38.74
N LEU A 890 39.22 -9.37 37.87
CA LEU A 890 39.52 -8.30 36.90
C LEU A 890 38.67 -8.41 35.61
N ALA A 891 37.88 -9.48 35.45
CA ALA A 891 36.98 -9.62 34.34
C ALA A 891 35.80 -8.65 34.44
N ILE A 892 35.47 -8.02 33.32
CA ILE A 892 34.34 -7.10 33.14
C ILE A 892 33.03 -7.90 33.21
N ALA A 893 32.98 -8.99 32.46
CA ALA A 893 31.88 -9.95 32.50
C ALA A 893 32.43 -11.37 32.38
N SER A 894 31.66 -12.35 32.86
CA SER A 894 31.99 -13.75 32.66
C SER A 894 30.76 -14.57 32.30
N SER A 895 30.98 -15.63 31.56
CA SER A 895 29.98 -16.67 31.26
C SER A 895 30.67 -18.01 31.28
N SER A 896 29.92 -19.09 31.39
CA SER A 896 30.51 -20.43 31.35
C SER A 896 29.60 -21.40 30.64
N MET A 897 30.20 -22.43 30.05
CA MET A 897 29.49 -23.52 29.43
C MET A 897 30.16 -24.83 29.80
N THR A 898 29.36 -25.77 30.27
CA THR A 898 29.81 -27.14 30.51
C THR A 898 29.68 -27.94 29.24
N PHE A 899 30.79 -28.50 28.81
CA PHE A 899 30.85 -29.42 27.69
C PHE A 899 31.00 -30.85 28.22
N SER A 900 30.26 -31.77 27.60
CA SER A 900 30.22 -33.18 27.98
C SER A 900 30.83 -34.03 26.88
N VAL A 901 31.97 -34.66 27.16
CA VAL A 901 32.57 -35.65 26.28
C VAL A 901 32.06 -37.02 26.68
N ILE A 902 31.27 -37.63 25.81
CA ILE A 902 30.61 -38.92 26.05
C ILE A 902 31.38 -40.05 25.37
N LYS A 903 31.24 -41.26 25.90
CA LYS A 903 31.80 -42.47 25.29
C LYS A 903 31.09 -42.79 24.00
N ASN A 904 31.78 -43.47 23.10
CA ASN A 904 31.20 -43.89 21.83
C ASN A 904 29.96 -44.79 22.04
N LYS A 905 30.00 -45.71 23.03
CA LYS A 905 28.85 -46.56 23.37
C LYS A 905 27.59 -45.83 23.85
N ASP A 906 27.72 -44.58 24.31
CA ASP A 906 26.60 -43.77 24.81
C ASP A 906 25.95 -42.95 23.67
N ILE A 907 26.55 -42.98 22.47
CA ILE A 907 25.94 -42.54 21.22
C ILE A 907 25.08 -43.69 20.71
N THR A 908 23.77 -43.62 20.96
CA THR A 908 22.84 -44.72 20.70
C THR A 908 22.10 -44.60 19.37
N GLY A 909 22.31 -43.51 18.64
CA GLY A 909 21.70 -43.29 17.33
C GLY A 909 22.29 -42.08 16.62
N TYR A 910 21.82 -41.80 15.41
CA TYR A 910 22.31 -40.71 14.56
C TYR A 910 21.14 -39.97 13.93
N THR A 911 21.30 -38.68 13.72
CA THR A 911 20.30 -37.82 13.07
C THR A 911 20.96 -36.89 12.08
N ILE A 912 20.19 -36.45 11.10
CA ILE A 912 20.56 -35.45 10.11
C ILE A 912 19.57 -34.30 10.17
N ASP A 913 20.05 -33.07 9.97
CA ASP A 913 19.18 -31.91 9.98
C ASP A 913 18.17 -31.92 8.83
N LYS A 914 16.96 -31.43 9.13
CA LYS A 914 15.91 -31.31 8.13
C LYS A 914 16.24 -30.19 7.15
N VAL A 915 16.22 -30.51 5.86
CA VAL A 915 16.23 -29.50 4.79
C VAL A 915 14.81 -28.92 4.66
N ALA A 916 14.55 -27.82 5.35
CA ALA A 916 13.20 -27.25 5.46
C ALA A 916 12.68 -26.62 4.16
N ASN A 917 13.56 -26.02 3.36
CA ASN A 917 13.21 -25.38 2.09
C ASN A 917 13.63 -26.25 0.90
N PRO A 918 12.83 -26.32 -0.18
CA PRO A 918 13.23 -27.02 -1.40
C PRO A 918 14.45 -26.35 -2.05
N ILE A 919 15.27 -27.16 -2.73
CA ILE A 919 16.48 -26.74 -3.43
C ILE A 919 16.12 -26.28 -4.84
N PHE A 920 16.66 -25.15 -5.30
CA PHE A 920 16.39 -24.71 -6.67
C PHE A 920 17.04 -25.65 -7.70
N ALA A 921 16.25 -26.07 -8.70
CA ALA A 921 16.70 -26.91 -9.80
C ALA A 921 16.98 -26.03 -11.03
N GLN A 922 18.26 -25.69 -11.26
CA GLN A 922 18.67 -24.82 -12.36
C GLN A 922 18.35 -25.43 -13.74
N ALA A 923 17.78 -24.64 -14.65
CA ALA A 923 17.33 -25.11 -15.97
C ALA A 923 18.42 -25.17 -17.05
N ASN A 924 19.61 -24.57 -16.82
CA ASN A 924 20.68 -24.48 -17.82
C ASN A 924 22.06 -24.67 -17.18
N SER A 925 22.62 -25.88 -17.24
CA SER A 925 24.08 -26.06 -17.18
C SER A 925 24.49 -27.25 -18.04
N SER A 926 25.00 -26.95 -19.23
CA SER A 926 25.57 -27.92 -20.18
C SER A 926 26.97 -28.37 -19.75
N THR A 927 27.16 -28.78 -18.50
CA THR A 927 28.43 -29.33 -18.02
C THR A 927 28.25 -30.78 -17.62
N SER A 928 28.40 -31.64 -18.63
CA SER A 928 28.80 -33.03 -18.45
C SER A 928 30.24 -33.04 -17.92
N GLY A 929 30.44 -32.88 -16.61
CA GLY A 929 31.76 -32.93 -15.98
C GLY A 929 31.69 -32.72 -14.48
N ALA A 930 32.62 -33.34 -13.73
CA ALA A 930 32.64 -33.41 -12.27
C ALA A 930 32.91 -32.09 -11.52
N ILE A 931 32.65 -30.91 -12.12
CA ILE A 931 32.95 -29.59 -11.55
C ILE A 931 31.68 -28.73 -11.63
N TYR A 932 31.09 -28.41 -10.47
CA TYR A 932 29.93 -27.53 -10.34
C TYR A 932 30.34 -26.07 -10.29
N THR A 933 29.43 -25.17 -10.69
CA THR A 933 29.65 -23.73 -10.49
C THR A 933 29.50 -23.39 -9.00
N HIS A 934 30.13 -22.30 -8.55
CA HIS A 934 30.03 -21.86 -7.16
C HIS A 934 28.60 -21.43 -6.82
N GLN A 935 27.88 -20.88 -7.79
CA GLN A 935 26.46 -20.59 -7.68
C GLN A 935 25.63 -21.83 -7.32
N GLN A 936 25.89 -22.98 -7.97
CA GLN A 936 25.21 -24.24 -7.67
C GLN A 936 25.54 -24.76 -6.26
N THR A 937 26.75 -24.48 -5.76
CA THR A 937 27.12 -24.81 -4.38
C THR A 937 26.55 -23.85 -3.34
N ASP A 938 26.31 -22.59 -3.69
CA ASP A 938 25.66 -21.60 -2.83
C ASP A 938 24.14 -21.82 -2.71
N GLU A 939 23.53 -22.44 -3.72
CA GLU A 939 22.12 -22.86 -3.74
C GLU A 939 21.91 -24.23 -3.07
N ALA A 940 22.98 -24.93 -2.71
CA ALA A 940 22.92 -26.26 -2.12
C ALA A 940 22.33 -26.26 -0.70
N ALA A 941 21.70 -27.37 -0.32
CA ALA A 941 21.40 -27.66 1.08
C ALA A 941 22.62 -28.32 1.75
N ASN A 942 22.99 -27.83 2.94
CA ASN A 942 24.12 -28.33 3.73
C ASN A 942 23.60 -28.87 5.08
N PRO A 943 22.85 -29.98 5.10
CA PRO A 943 22.38 -30.55 6.37
C PRO A 943 23.55 -31.11 7.18
N ASP A 944 23.63 -30.70 8.45
CA ASP A 944 24.60 -31.24 9.41
C ASP A 944 24.13 -32.59 9.97
N ILE A 945 25.09 -33.41 10.38
CA ILE A 945 24.85 -34.76 10.93
C ILE A 945 25.38 -34.82 12.35
N TYR A 946 24.58 -35.42 13.23
CA TYR A 946 24.87 -35.51 14.66
C TYR A 946 24.66 -36.94 15.16
N GLY A 947 25.43 -37.31 16.18
CA GLY A 947 25.07 -38.42 17.06
C GLY A 947 23.89 -38.04 17.95
N THR A 948 23.27 -39.04 18.58
CA THR A 948 22.21 -38.82 19.56
C THR A 948 22.43 -39.71 20.77
N THR A 949 22.16 -39.17 21.95
CA THR A 949 22.09 -39.95 23.19
C THR A 949 20.77 -40.70 23.29
N SER A 950 20.62 -41.60 24.26
CA SER A 950 19.36 -42.30 24.52
C SER A 950 18.18 -41.38 24.85
N GLY A 951 18.46 -40.16 25.30
CA GLY A 951 17.48 -39.09 25.53
C GLY A 951 17.18 -38.21 24.31
N GLY A 952 17.81 -38.49 23.15
CA GLY A 952 17.61 -37.74 21.90
C GLY A 952 18.39 -36.43 21.79
N SER A 953 19.30 -36.13 22.72
CA SER A 953 20.15 -34.92 22.62
C SER A 953 21.20 -35.06 21.53
N LYS A 954 21.41 -34.01 20.72
CA LYS A 954 22.43 -33.96 19.67
C LYS A 954 23.85 -34.06 20.27
N VAL A 955 24.70 -34.84 19.60
CA VAL A 955 26.11 -35.06 19.93
C VAL A 955 26.94 -34.69 18.71
N MET A 956 27.94 -33.84 18.89
CA MET A 956 28.90 -33.51 17.83
C MET A 956 29.85 -34.68 17.61
N LEU A 957 29.99 -35.13 16.37
CA LEU A 957 30.81 -36.29 15.99
C LEU A 957 32.25 -35.88 15.69
N ALA A 958 33.18 -36.82 15.89
CA ALA A 958 34.58 -36.63 15.52
C ALA A 958 34.75 -36.66 13.99
N PRO A 959 35.69 -35.90 13.40
CA PRO A 959 35.91 -35.89 11.94
C PRO A 959 36.17 -37.29 11.34
N GLY A 960 35.81 -37.50 10.08
CA GLY A 960 36.03 -38.75 9.34
C GLY A 960 34.96 -39.82 9.57
N PHE A 961 33.75 -39.43 9.95
CA PHE A 961 32.64 -40.36 10.25
C PHE A 961 31.75 -40.65 9.03
N ILE A 962 31.75 -39.80 8.00
CA ILE A 962 30.92 -40.01 6.81
C ILE A 962 31.64 -40.94 5.83
N GLU A 963 31.06 -42.12 5.59
CA GLU A 963 31.60 -43.14 4.67
C GLU A 963 31.06 -42.97 3.24
N GLY A 964 29.85 -42.41 3.10
CA GLY A 964 29.27 -42.18 1.79
C GLY A 964 27.94 -41.46 1.81
N VAL A 965 27.54 -40.94 0.66
CA VAL A 965 26.23 -40.30 0.49
C VAL A 965 25.59 -40.73 -0.82
N SER A 966 24.28 -40.93 -0.79
CA SER A 966 23.48 -41.30 -1.95
C SER A 966 22.10 -40.64 -1.91
N VAL A 967 21.46 -40.60 -3.07
CA VAL A 967 20.08 -40.14 -3.24
C VAL A 967 19.33 -41.15 -4.10
N ASP A 968 18.08 -41.44 -3.78
CA ASP A 968 17.27 -42.43 -4.52
C ASP A 968 17.04 -42.01 -5.99
N SER A 969 17.06 -40.70 -6.26
CA SER A 969 16.87 -40.11 -7.59
C SER A 969 18.15 -39.39 -8.09
N PRO A 970 19.21 -40.12 -8.48
CA PRO A 970 20.50 -39.54 -8.87
C PRO A 970 20.46 -38.72 -10.16
N ASN A 971 19.38 -38.84 -10.94
CA ASN A 971 19.15 -38.06 -12.15
C ASN A 971 18.46 -36.70 -11.85
N LYS A 972 17.98 -36.49 -10.61
CA LYS A 972 17.23 -35.28 -10.18
C LYS A 972 17.92 -34.55 -9.03
N PHE A 973 18.75 -35.24 -8.28
CA PHE A 973 19.52 -34.71 -7.17
C PHE A 973 20.93 -35.28 -7.22
N LYS A 974 21.89 -34.53 -6.70
CA LYS A 974 23.23 -35.04 -6.45
C LYS A 974 23.70 -34.63 -5.07
N ALA A 975 24.17 -35.60 -4.31
CA ALA A 975 24.76 -35.38 -3.00
C ALA A 975 26.26 -35.66 -3.07
N VAL A 976 27.05 -34.84 -2.39
CA VAL A 976 28.50 -34.99 -2.29
C VAL A 976 28.94 -34.80 -0.84
N THR A 977 29.90 -35.61 -0.42
CA THR A 977 30.62 -35.42 0.84
C THR A 977 31.67 -34.33 0.63
N VAL A 978 31.71 -33.33 1.50
CA VAL A 978 32.79 -32.35 1.51
C VAL A 978 33.76 -32.76 2.61
N ALA A 979 34.84 -33.43 2.23
CA ALA A 979 35.96 -33.66 3.13
C ALA A 979 36.69 -32.32 3.32
N GLY A 980 36.57 -31.74 4.51
CA GLY A 980 37.26 -30.51 4.90
C GLY A 980 37.06 -29.34 3.95
N GLY A 981 35.89 -28.69 4.03
CA GLY A 981 35.73 -27.36 3.45
C GLY A 981 36.76 -26.43 4.09
N ILE A 982 37.66 -25.88 3.28
CA ILE A 982 38.75 -24.94 3.60
C ILE A 982 40.05 -25.63 4.09
N SER A 983 41.02 -25.67 3.16
CA SER A 983 42.46 -25.97 3.29
C SER A 983 42.93 -26.94 4.36
N ASN A 984 43.51 -28.08 3.94
CA ASN A 984 44.65 -28.81 4.52
C ASN A 984 44.71 -29.07 6.05
N SER A 985 43.66 -28.78 6.81
CA SER A 985 43.59 -29.11 8.24
C SER A 985 42.91 -30.46 8.36
N THR A 986 43.58 -31.41 8.99
CA THR A 986 43.11 -32.78 9.23
C THR A 986 41.91 -32.86 10.20
N ASN A 987 41.28 -31.72 10.53
CA ASN A 987 40.41 -31.55 11.70
C ASN A 987 39.09 -30.83 11.38
N ALA A 988 38.68 -30.67 10.11
CA ALA A 988 37.40 -30.02 9.78
C ALA A 988 36.22 -31.01 9.85
N TYR A 989 35.02 -30.53 10.21
CA TYR A 989 33.79 -31.35 10.24
C TYR A 989 33.43 -31.89 8.86
N ASP A 990 33.01 -33.16 8.81
CA ASP A 990 32.42 -33.71 7.60
C ASP A 990 31.00 -33.14 7.43
N SER A 991 30.75 -32.56 6.25
CA SER A 991 29.43 -32.04 5.89
C SER A 991 28.94 -32.64 4.58
N VAL A 992 27.63 -32.72 4.43
CA VAL A 992 26.97 -33.18 3.20
C VAL A 992 26.42 -31.99 2.46
N LYS A 993 26.75 -31.89 1.16
CA LYS A 993 26.13 -30.91 0.26
C LYS A 993 25.20 -31.59 -0.71
N VAL A 994 24.03 -31.02 -0.90
CA VAL A 994 22.98 -31.53 -1.81
C VAL A 994 22.58 -30.47 -2.82
N ILE A 995 22.62 -30.84 -4.10
CA ILE A 995 22.31 -29.97 -5.24
C ILE A 995 21.11 -30.54 -6.01
N GLY A 996 20.19 -29.67 -6.42
CA GLY A 996 19.09 -30.01 -7.33
C GLY A 996 19.58 -30.01 -8.77
N LEU A 997 19.36 -31.11 -9.50
CA LEU A 997 19.70 -31.21 -10.91
C LEU A 997 18.55 -30.70 -11.79
N PRO A 998 18.82 -30.31 -13.06
CA PRO A 998 17.78 -29.94 -14.00
C PRO A 998 16.69 -31.00 -14.08
N LEU A 999 15.43 -30.60 -13.91
CA LEU A 999 14.28 -31.49 -14.04
C LEU A 999 13.84 -31.59 -15.50
N ASP A 1000 13.21 -32.71 -15.84
CA ASP A 1000 12.51 -32.86 -17.12
C ASP A 1000 11.51 -31.70 -17.30
N ALA A 1001 11.34 -31.20 -18.54
CA ALA A 1001 10.44 -30.10 -18.86
C ALA A 1001 8.99 -30.33 -18.41
N SER A 1002 8.59 -31.57 -18.20
CA SER A 1002 7.27 -31.98 -17.67
C SER A 1002 7.12 -31.86 -16.14
N LEU A 1003 8.18 -31.57 -15.39
CA LEU A 1003 8.19 -31.54 -13.92
C LEU A 1003 8.51 -30.16 -13.36
N THR A 1004 7.69 -29.70 -12.41
CA THR A 1004 7.90 -28.41 -11.70
C THR A 1004 8.57 -28.56 -10.33
N SER A 1005 8.64 -29.79 -9.82
CA SER A 1005 9.30 -30.13 -8.56
C SER A 1005 9.69 -31.61 -8.54
N ALA A 1006 10.61 -31.97 -7.66
CA ALA A 1006 10.95 -33.35 -7.36
C ALA A 1006 11.17 -33.53 -5.86
N SER A 1007 11.01 -34.76 -5.37
CA SER A 1007 11.41 -35.14 -4.02
C SER A 1007 12.17 -36.46 -4.06
N THR A 1008 13.09 -36.64 -3.12
CA THR A 1008 13.87 -37.87 -2.95
C THR A 1008 14.29 -37.98 -1.50
N ASN A 1009 14.73 -39.16 -1.08
CA ASN A 1009 15.46 -39.30 0.16
C ASN A 1009 16.96 -39.09 -0.08
N LEU A 1010 17.59 -38.33 0.82
CA LEU A 1010 19.02 -38.27 1.02
C LEU A 1010 19.41 -39.33 2.04
N THR A 1011 20.31 -40.22 1.65
CA THR A 1011 20.79 -41.31 2.48
C THR A 1011 22.28 -41.10 2.74
N VAL A 1012 22.63 -40.81 4.00
CA VAL A 1012 24.02 -40.67 4.43
C VAL A 1012 24.44 -41.93 5.18
N THR A 1013 25.51 -42.55 4.70
CA THR A 1013 26.16 -43.70 5.34
C THR A 1013 27.31 -43.19 6.17
N LEU A 1014 27.36 -43.60 7.43
CA LEU A 1014 28.38 -43.16 8.38
C LEU A 1014 28.91 -44.33 9.19
N MET A 1015 30.18 -44.27 9.58
CA MET A 1015 30.76 -45.15 10.57
C MET A 1015 30.35 -44.65 11.95
N GLY A 1016 29.52 -45.44 12.63
CA GLY A 1016 29.08 -45.14 13.97
C GLY A 1016 30.22 -45.27 14.98
N ALA A 1017 30.03 -44.61 16.10
CA ALA A 1017 30.91 -44.69 17.26
C ALA A 1017 31.01 -46.14 17.81
N ASP A 1018 30.00 -46.99 17.57
CA ASP A 1018 30.00 -48.42 17.88
C ASP A 1018 30.83 -49.28 16.90
N GLY A 1019 31.48 -48.66 15.90
CA GLY A 1019 32.25 -49.33 14.87
C GLY A 1019 31.40 -50.03 13.81
N LEU A 1020 30.08 -49.83 13.81
CA LEU A 1020 29.15 -50.36 12.81
C LEU A 1020 28.79 -49.28 11.79
N ILE A 1021 28.36 -49.70 10.60
CA ILE A 1021 27.84 -48.79 9.59
C ILE A 1021 26.38 -48.46 9.90
N HIS A 1022 26.08 -47.17 9.99
CA HIS A 1022 24.73 -46.64 10.19
C HIS A 1022 24.29 -45.85 8.97
N THR A 1023 22.98 -45.64 8.87
CA THR A 1023 22.38 -44.87 7.80
C THR A 1023 21.35 -43.91 8.37
N VAL A 1024 21.48 -42.63 8.00
CA VAL A 1024 20.48 -41.60 8.31
C VAL A 1024 19.84 -41.13 7.02
N VAL A 1025 18.52 -40.91 7.08
CA VAL A 1025 17.71 -40.58 5.92
C VAL A 1025 16.98 -39.26 6.16
N ALA A 1026 17.13 -38.31 5.24
CA ALA A 1026 16.40 -37.05 5.25
C ALA A 1026 15.58 -36.89 3.95
N PRO A 1027 14.29 -36.57 4.03
CA PRO A 1027 13.54 -36.18 2.85
C PRO A 1027 14.02 -34.82 2.35
N ILE A 1028 14.32 -34.72 1.06
CA ILE A 1028 14.71 -33.48 0.38
C ILE A 1028 13.80 -33.25 -0.82
N ALA A 1029 13.62 -31.98 -1.19
CA ALA A 1029 12.82 -31.57 -2.32
C ALA A 1029 13.57 -30.56 -3.19
N SER A 1030 13.23 -30.50 -4.48
CA SER A 1030 13.68 -29.47 -5.41
C SER A 1030 12.52 -28.86 -6.18
N SER A 1031 12.73 -27.65 -6.68
CA SER A 1031 11.73 -26.84 -7.39
C SER A 1031 12.36 -26.15 -8.59
N THR A 1032 11.65 -26.12 -9.73
CA THR A 1032 12.04 -25.29 -10.89
C THR A 1032 11.48 -23.87 -10.81
N THR A 1033 10.71 -23.56 -9.76
CA THR A 1033 10.20 -22.20 -9.54
C THR A 1033 11.39 -21.27 -9.33
N SER A 1034 11.51 -20.26 -10.18
CA SER A 1034 12.61 -19.30 -10.11
C SER A 1034 12.73 -18.71 -8.70
N PRO A 1035 13.94 -18.67 -8.13
CA PRO A 1035 14.14 -18.06 -6.83
C PRO A 1035 13.72 -16.58 -6.90
N VAL A 1036 13.07 -16.09 -5.84
CA VAL A 1036 12.65 -14.68 -5.71
C VAL A 1036 13.50 -14.02 -4.64
N ALA A 1037 14.05 -12.83 -4.90
CA ALA A 1037 14.84 -12.10 -3.92
C ALA A 1037 13.96 -11.75 -2.71
N LYS A 1038 14.36 -12.20 -1.52
CA LYS A 1038 13.67 -11.91 -0.25
C LYS A 1038 14.39 -10.81 0.52
N GLU A 1039 15.72 -10.83 0.47
CA GLU A 1039 16.58 -9.88 1.15
C GLU A 1039 17.79 -9.59 0.26
N LEU A 1040 18.26 -8.35 0.25
CA LEU A 1040 19.46 -7.92 -0.44
C LEU A 1040 20.35 -7.25 0.60
N ASP A 1041 21.58 -7.75 0.73
CA ASP A 1041 22.52 -7.20 1.70
C ASP A 1041 23.95 -7.19 1.18
N LEU A 1042 24.83 -6.52 1.91
CA LEU A 1042 26.26 -6.42 1.62
C LEU A 1042 27.04 -7.26 2.63
N ASN A 1043 27.90 -8.15 2.13
CA ASN A 1043 28.94 -8.76 2.94
C ASN A 1043 30.19 -7.89 2.91
N TYR A 1044 30.85 -7.74 4.05
CA TYR A 1044 32.20 -7.19 4.14
C TYR A 1044 33.09 -8.05 5.05
N ASP A 1045 34.41 -8.08 4.80
CA ASP A 1045 35.40 -8.69 5.69
C ASP A 1045 36.05 -7.59 6.56
N GLY A 1046 35.85 -7.66 7.87
CA GLY A 1046 36.39 -6.67 8.79
C GLY A 1046 37.91 -6.74 8.98
N THR A 1047 38.56 -7.83 8.52
CA THR A 1047 40.02 -8.00 8.58
C THR A 1047 40.83 -6.97 7.78
N ALA A 1048 40.19 -6.23 6.88
CA ALA A 1048 40.81 -5.16 6.08
C ALA A 1048 40.71 -3.76 6.72
N GLY A 1049 40.32 -3.64 8.00
CA GLY A 1049 40.13 -2.34 8.66
C GLY A 1049 38.88 -1.63 8.15
N MET A 1050 37.79 -2.40 8.01
CA MET A 1050 36.49 -1.91 7.56
C MET A 1050 35.44 -2.17 8.64
N HIS A 1051 34.56 -1.20 8.89
CA HIS A 1051 33.48 -1.37 9.86
C HIS A 1051 32.18 -0.75 9.36
N MET A 1052 31.06 -1.42 9.61
CA MET A 1052 29.73 -0.94 9.23
C MET A 1052 29.15 -0.06 10.34
N SER A 1053 28.41 0.99 9.97
CA SER A 1053 27.62 1.78 10.91
C SER A 1053 26.52 0.94 11.55
N ASP A 1054 26.11 1.31 12.77
CA ASP A 1054 25.03 0.64 13.53
C ASP A 1054 23.71 0.48 12.76
N ASP A 1055 23.44 1.36 11.78
CA ASP A 1055 22.25 1.32 10.94
C ASP A 1055 22.43 0.47 9.65
N GLY A 1056 23.61 -0.10 9.43
CA GLY A 1056 23.91 -0.96 8.29
C GLY A 1056 23.98 -0.22 6.94
N THR A 1057 24.11 1.11 6.96
CA THR A 1057 24.05 1.96 5.76
C THR A 1057 25.39 2.53 5.32
N THR A 1058 26.39 2.55 6.19
CA THR A 1058 27.70 3.18 5.93
C THR A 1058 28.83 2.24 6.29
N LEU A 1059 29.63 1.84 5.30
CA LEU A 1059 30.87 1.10 5.50
C LEU A 1059 32.04 2.08 5.57
N TYR A 1060 32.70 2.15 6.71
CA TYR A 1060 33.92 2.93 6.89
C TYR A 1060 35.14 2.07 6.53
N ILE A 1061 36.09 2.65 5.82
CA ILE A 1061 37.38 2.03 5.52
C ILE A 1061 38.48 2.88 6.14
N ASP A 1062 39.17 2.32 7.14
CA ASP A 1062 40.15 3.02 7.97
C ASP A 1062 41.60 2.90 7.42
N ASN A 1063 41.85 2.00 6.44
CA ASN A 1063 43.18 1.76 5.86
C ASN A 1063 43.23 1.99 4.34
N ALA A 1064 44.13 2.86 3.88
CA ALA A 1064 44.31 3.20 2.46
C ALA A 1064 44.76 2.01 1.59
N THR A 1065 45.40 0.99 2.18
CA THR A 1065 45.92 -0.20 1.48
C THR A 1065 44.83 -1.25 1.22
N ALA A 1066 43.79 -1.27 2.06
CA ALA A 1066 42.61 -2.13 1.90
C ALA A 1066 41.79 -1.70 0.66
N MET A 1067 41.62 -0.39 0.44
CA MET A 1067 40.87 0.14 -0.71
C MET A 1067 41.40 -0.33 -2.08
N ALA A 1068 42.72 -0.36 -2.26
CA ALA A 1068 43.31 -0.78 -3.54
C ALA A 1068 43.26 -2.30 -3.76
N THR A 1069 43.18 -3.08 -2.68
CA THR A 1069 43.15 -4.55 -2.72
C THR A 1069 41.72 -5.06 -2.93
N GLU A 1070 40.73 -4.36 -2.37
CA GLU A 1070 39.32 -4.78 -2.36
C GLU A 1070 38.51 -4.37 -3.59
N PHE A 1071 38.87 -3.27 -4.26
CA PHE A 1071 38.19 -2.82 -5.48
C PHE A 1071 38.93 -3.19 -6.78
N GLY A 1072 40.15 -3.74 -6.67
CA GLY A 1072 40.96 -4.22 -7.80
C GLY A 1072 41.72 -3.14 -8.56
N SER A 1073 42.28 -3.51 -9.71
CA SER A 1073 43.00 -2.59 -10.62
C SER A 1073 42.35 -2.55 -12.02
N ALA A 1074 42.64 -1.55 -12.88
CA ALA A 1074 42.03 -1.51 -14.23
C ALA A 1074 42.44 -2.70 -15.10
N ALA A 1075 43.55 -3.35 -14.77
CA ALA A 1075 44.02 -4.56 -15.42
C ALA A 1075 43.35 -5.83 -14.87
N ASN A 1076 42.70 -5.77 -13.70
CA ASN A 1076 42.08 -6.92 -13.03
C ASN A 1076 40.91 -6.45 -12.13
N PRO A 1077 39.71 -6.20 -12.71
CA PRO A 1077 38.56 -5.65 -11.99
C PRO A 1077 37.91 -6.68 -11.05
N VAL A 1078 37.30 -6.21 -9.97
CA VAL A 1078 36.62 -7.04 -8.96
C VAL A 1078 35.10 -7.01 -9.16
N SER A 1079 34.45 -8.17 -9.20
CA SER A 1079 32.99 -8.29 -9.11
C SER A 1079 32.54 -7.97 -7.68
N LEU A 1080 31.63 -7.00 -7.55
CA LEU A 1080 30.92 -6.66 -6.31
C LEU A 1080 29.68 -7.52 -6.08
N GLN A 1081 29.53 -8.63 -6.80
CA GLN A 1081 28.50 -9.64 -6.59
C GLN A 1081 29.15 -10.93 -6.11
N ARG A 1082 28.46 -11.66 -5.24
CA ARG A 1082 28.92 -12.95 -4.70
C ARG A 1082 29.36 -13.95 -5.77
N ASN A 1083 28.57 -14.05 -6.85
CA ASN A 1083 28.86 -14.90 -8.01
C ASN A 1083 28.96 -14.04 -9.27
N ASP A 1084 29.90 -14.36 -10.16
CA ASP A 1084 30.01 -13.68 -11.45
C ASP A 1084 28.94 -14.15 -12.45
N ALA A 1085 28.95 -13.57 -13.66
CA ALA A 1085 27.99 -13.91 -14.72
C ALA A 1085 28.07 -15.38 -15.21
N TYR A 1086 29.13 -16.11 -14.87
CA TYR A 1086 29.35 -17.52 -15.19
C TYR A 1086 29.18 -18.44 -13.98
N GLY A 1087 28.79 -17.90 -12.82
CA GLY A 1087 28.62 -18.65 -11.59
C GLY A 1087 29.93 -19.05 -10.91
N ALA A 1088 31.06 -18.42 -11.25
CA ALA A 1088 32.30 -18.57 -10.50
C ALA A 1088 32.28 -17.65 -9.26
N ALA A 1089 32.82 -18.14 -8.14
CA ALA A 1089 32.94 -17.33 -6.93
C ALA A 1089 33.98 -16.25 -7.16
N ASN A 1090 33.62 -15.01 -6.86
CA ASN A 1090 34.60 -13.96 -6.67
C ASN A 1090 34.77 -13.73 -5.16
N ALA A 1091 35.74 -14.40 -4.56
CA ALA A 1091 36.06 -14.26 -3.15
C ALA A 1091 36.87 -12.96 -2.93
N LYS A 1092 36.16 -11.86 -2.70
CA LYS A 1092 36.73 -10.56 -2.31
C LYS A 1092 35.98 -10.01 -1.12
N ASP A 1093 36.61 -9.08 -0.39
CA ASP A 1093 36.19 -8.75 0.96
C ASP A 1093 34.94 -7.87 1.00
N ILE A 1094 34.41 -7.40 -0.14
CA ILE A 1094 33.15 -6.64 -0.22
C ILE A 1094 32.32 -7.12 -1.40
N TYR A 1095 31.11 -7.62 -1.15
CA TYR A 1095 30.18 -8.01 -2.21
C TYR A 1095 28.71 -7.97 -1.77
N PHE A 1096 27.81 -7.71 -2.71
CA PHE A 1096 26.39 -7.86 -2.52
C PHE A 1096 25.95 -9.32 -2.70
N TYR A 1097 25.02 -9.76 -1.86
CA TYR A 1097 24.38 -11.05 -1.97
C TYR A 1097 22.88 -10.92 -1.76
N ILE A 1098 22.12 -11.81 -2.40
CA ILE A 1098 20.67 -11.89 -2.25
C ILE A 1098 20.35 -13.15 -1.48
N VAL A 1099 19.56 -13.03 -0.42
CA VAL A 1099 18.87 -14.18 0.16
C VAL A 1099 17.59 -14.40 -0.63
N ASP A 1100 17.48 -15.55 -1.26
CA ASP A 1100 16.31 -15.90 -2.06
C ASP A 1100 15.16 -16.47 -1.21
N SER A 1101 14.04 -16.77 -1.87
CA SER A 1101 12.85 -17.40 -1.30
C SER A 1101 13.10 -18.78 -0.71
N TYR A 1102 14.22 -19.43 -1.04
CA TYR A 1102 14.65 -20.71 -0.48
C TYR A 1102 15.64 -20.54 0.69
N GLY A 1103 15.99 -19.30 1.04
CA GLY A 1103 16.96 -18.96 2.09
C GLY A 1103 18.41 -19.13 1.67
N LYS A 1104 18.69 -19.14 0.36
CA LYS A 1104 20.02 -19.35 -0.22
C LYS A 1104 20.61 -18.07 -0.77
N LYS A 1105 21.94 -17.99 -0.82
CA LYS A 1105 22.69 -16.78 -1.19
C LYS A 1105 23.18 -16.78 -2.64
N GLY A 1106 22.68 -17.69 -3.49
CA GLY A 1106 23.19 -17.90 -4.84
C GLY A 1106 22.62 -16.99 -5.94
N MET A 1107 21.63 -16.14 -5.64
CA MET A 1107 21.03 -15.26 -6.65
C MET A 1107 21.90 -14.03 -6.94
N ASN A 1108 22.06 -13.71 -8.23
CA ASN A 1108 22.77 -12.52 -8.71
C ASN A 1108 21.91 -11.26 -8.65
N VAL A 1109 22.52 -10.11 -8.37
CA VAL A 1109 21.84 -8.81 -8.44
C VAL A 1109 21.67 -8.37 -9.89
N SER A 1110 20.63 -7.60 -10.16
CA SER A 1110 20.31 -7.13 -11.51
C SER A 1110 21.33 -6.09 -11.97
N ASN A 1111 21.52 -5.07 -11.14
CA ASN A 1111 22.39 -3.93 -11.41
C ASN A 1111 23.03 -3.46 -10.11
N ILE A 1112 24.29 -3.02 -10.20
CA ILE A 1112 24.93 -2.23 -9.15
C ILE A 1112 25.25 -0.86 -9.72
N PHE A 1113 24.89 0.19 -8.98
CA PHE A 1113 25.19 1.57 -9.30
C PHE A 1113 26.23 2.09 -8.33
N ALA A 1114 27.26 2.74 -8.85
CA ALA A 1114 28.19 3.53 -8.05
C ALA A 1114 27.98 5.01 -8.34
N THR A 1115 27.88 5.82 -7.29
CA THR A 1115 27.72 7.27 -7.37
C THR A 1115 28.74 7.94 -6.45
N ASP A 1116 29.57 8.81 -7.02
CA ASP A 1116 30.60 9.56 -6.29
C ASP A 1116 30.08 10.93 -5.81
N TRP A 1117 30.59 11.41 -4.67
CA TRP A 1117 30.40 12.78 -4.20
C TRP A 1117 31.60 13.64 -4.60
N GLN A 1118 31.43 14.48 -5.61
CA GLN A 1118 32.33 15.61 -5.86
C GLN A 1118 31.72 16.90 -5.33
N SER A 1119 32.58 17.80 -4.84
CA SER A 1119 32.21 19.07 -4.18
C SER A 1119 31.32 20.04 -5.00
N ASN A 1120 30.97 19.71 -6.25
CA ASN A 1120 30.18 20.53 -7.17
C ASN A 1120 28.86 19.87 -7.62
N GLY A 1121 28.41 18.80 -6.96
CA GLY A 1121 27.16 18.11 -7.27
C GLY A 1121 27.36 16.70 -7.83
N VAL A 1122 26.30 15.89 -7.76
CA VAL A 1122 26.28 14.47 -8.12
C VAL A 1122 26.52 14.30 -9.62
N THR A 1123 27.60 13.61 -10.02
CA THR A 1123 27.80 13.25 -11.44
C THR A 1123 28.21 11.79 -11.61
N ARG A 1124 27.54 11.11 -12.57
CA ARG A 1124 27.64 9.71 -13.03
C ARG A 1124 27.28 8.62 -12.00
N ALA A 1125 26.01 8.19 -12.03
CA ALA A 1125 25.64 6.81 -11.71
C ALA A 1125 26.04 5.93 -12.90
N THR A 1126 27.08 5.10 -12.78
CA THR A 1126 27.36 4.10 -13.81
C THR A 1126 26.67 2.80 -13.44
N ALA A 1127 25.74 2.34 -14.26
CA ALA A 1127 25.10 1.05 -14.09
C ALA A 1127 26.08 -0.06 -14.51
N ILE A 1128 26.42 -0.95 -13.58
CA ILE A 1128 27.16 -2.18 -13.86
C ILE A 1128 26.11 -3.26 -14.10
N ALA A 1129 25.83 -3.55 -15.38
CA ALA A 1129 24.89 -4.60 -15.78
C ALA A 1129 25.58 -5.98 -15.76
N ASN A 1130 24.80 -7.02 -15.45
CA ASN A 1130 25.25 -8.41 -15.35
C ASN A 1130 25.70 -9.09 -16.67
N SER A 1131 25.69 -8.40 -17.82
CA SER A 1131 25.92 -9.02 -19.12
C SER A 1131 27.36 -8.84 -19.59
N GLN A 1132 28.18 -9.89 -19.53
CA GLN A 1132 29.38 -9.96 -20.34
C GLN A 1132 29.00 -10.08 -21.82
N THR A 1133 29.31 -9.06 -22.62
CA THR A 1133 29.92 -9.32 -23.94
C THR A 1133 30.89 -8.23 -24.36
N THR A 1134 30.68 -6.95 -24.06
CA THR A 1134 31.66 -5.88 -24.37
C THR A 1134 31.15 -4.56 -23.81
N VAL A 1135 31.49 -4.25 -22.56
CA VAL A 1135 31.41 -2.88 -22.05
C VAL A 1135 32.63 -2.67 -21.19
N SER A 1136 33.42 -1.63 -21.48
CA SER A 1136 34.55 -1.24 -20.64
C SER A 1136 34.12 -1.26 -19.17
N PRO A 1137 34.85 -1.99 -18.31
CA PRO A 1137 34.48 -2.10 -16.91
C PRO A 1137 34.41 -0.70 -16.30
N LEU A 1138 33.54 -0.53 -15.31
CA LEU A 1138 33.77 0.55 -14.35
C LEU A 1138 35.09 0.19 -13.67
N ASN A 1139 36.19 0.78 -14.15
CA ASN A 1139 37.43 0.81 -13.42
C ASN A 1139 37.10 1.54 -12.10
N LEU A 1140 36.96 0.76 -11.03
CA LEU A 1140 37.16 1.20 -9.65
C LEU A 1140 38.58 0.79 -9.29
N ASP A 1141 39.54 1.21 -10.09
CA ASP A 1141 40.93 0.99 -9.73
C ASP A 1141 41.45 2.14 -8.88
N ALA A 1142 42.52 1.87 -8.14
CA ALA A 1142 43.28 2.94 -7.52
C ALA A 1142 43.53 4.08 -8.53
N THR A 1143 43.80 3.81 -9.80
CA THR A 1143 44.04 4.84 -10.82
C THR A 1143 42.82 5.64 -11.32
N THR A 1144 41.59 5.30 -11.00
CA THR A 1144 40.33 6.01 -11.36
C THR A 1144 39.74 6.68 -10.12
N LEU A 1145 40.05 6.16 -8.94
CA LEU A 1145 40.00 6.88 -7.67
C LEU A 1145 41.19 7.85 -7.47
N TYR A 1146 42.29 7.71 -8.24
CA TYR A 1146 43.52 8.53 -8.15
C TYR A 1146 44.00 9.12 -9.50
N ALA A 1147 43.21 9.18 -10.59
CA ALA A 1147 43.65 9.79 -11.85
C ALA A 1147 43.83 11.31 -11.71
N THR A 1148 45.06 11.71 -11.42
CA THR A 1148 45.75 12.94 -11.78
C THR A 1148 44.86 14.03 -12.39
N GLY A 1149 44.26 14.86 -11.53
CA GLY A 1149 43.60 16.11 -11.93
C GLY A 1149 42.24 16.40 -11.28
N ALA A 1150 41.60 15.42 -10.64
CA ALA A 1150 40.35 15.60 -9.88
C ALA A 1150 40.43 14.86 -8.53
N PRO A 1151 39.85 15.40 -7.43
CA PRO A 1151 39.90 14.72 -6.14
C PRO A 1151 38.94 13.53 -6.16
N GLY A 1152 39.47 12.30 -6.24
CA GLY A 1152 38.74 11.10 -5.79
C GLY A 1152 38.60 11.10 -4.26
N LEU A 1153 38.38 9.93 -3.64
CA LEU A 1153 38.39 9.75 -2.18
C LEU A 1153 39.77 10.08 -1.58
N VAL A 1154 40.14 11.36 -1.57
CA VAL A 1154 41.48 11.86 -1.29
C VAL A 1154 41.56 12.38 0.16
N LYS A 1155 40.42 12.75 0.75
CA LYS A 1155 40.31 13.32 2.10
C LYS A 1155 39.49 12.42 3.03
N ASN A 1156 39.74 12.55 4.34
CA ASN A 1156 38.88 11.98 5.36
C ASN A 1156 37.45 12.52 5.19
N GLY A 1157 36.45 11.63 5.10
CA GLY A 1157 35.05 11.97 4.92
C GLY A 1157 34.53 11.95 3.48
N ASP A 1158 35.40 11.79 2.48
CA ASP A 1158 34.96 11.52 1.10
C ASP A 1158 34.27 10.14 1.05
N TYR A 1159 33.28 9.97 0.16
CA TYR A 1159 32.53 8.72 0.08
C TYR A 1159 32.01 8.37 -1.31
N VAL A 1160 31.90 7.07 -1.58
CA VAL A 1160 31.22 6.51 -2.76
C VAL A 1160 29.97 5.78 -2.29
N THR A 1161 28.84 6.01 -2.96
CA THR A 1161 27.60 5.29 -2.67
C THR A 1161 27.45 4.14 -3.64
N LEU A 1162 27.35 2.91 -3.13
CA LEU A 1162 27.00 1.73 -3.89
C LEU A 1162 25.53 1.41 -3.67
N SER A 1163 24.78 1.20 -4.74
CA SER A 1163 23.38 0.76 -4.68
C SER A 1163 23.19 -0.48 -5.54
N ALA A 1164 22.91 -1.61 -4.91
CA ALA A 1164 22.52 -2.83 -5.61
C ALA A 1164 21.00 -2.90 -5.73
N VAL A 1165 20.53 -3.43 -6.85
CA VAL A 1165 19.10 -3.57 -7.16
C VAL A 1165 18.81 -4.98 -7.67
N THR A 1166 17.68 -5.53 -7.22
CA THR A 1166 17.16 -6.84 -7.65
C THR A 1166 16.00 -6.68 -8.65
N ASN A 1167 15.66 -7.75 -9.38
CA ASN A 1167 14.62 -7.72 -10.42
C ASN A 1167 13.21 -7.42 -9.88
N ASN A 1168 12.97 -7.68 -8.60
CA ASN A 1168 11.69 -7.39 -7.92
C ASN A 1168 11.73 -6.07 -7.12
N GLY A 1169 12.78 -5.26 -7.29
CA GLY A 1169 12.82 -3.89 -6.76
C GLY A 1169 13.38 -3.74 -5.34
N LEU A 1170 13.94 -4.79 -4.72
CA LEU A 1170 14.73 -4.59 -3.50
C LEU A 1170 16.01 -3.82 -3.84
N VAL A 1171 16.31 -2.81 -3.02
CA VAL A 1171 17.48 -1.95 -3.13
C VAL A 1171 18.25 -1.97 -1.82
N LYS A 1172 19.55 -2.21 -1.89
CA LYS A 1172 20.47 -1.99 -0.77
C LYS A 1172 21.46 -0.92 -1.20
N THR A 1173 21.46 0.18 -0.46
CA THR A 1173 22.40 1.27 -0.64
C THR A 1173 23.36 1.29 0.54
N VAL A 1174 24.66 1.25 0.24
CA VAL A 1174 25.73 1.37 1.22
C VAL A 1174 26.65 2.50 0.83
N LYS A 1175 26.90 3.41 1.77
CA LYS A 1175 27.85 4.50 1.65
C LYS A 1175 29.22 4.01 2.09
N ILE A 1176 30.20 4.01 1.21
CA ILE A 1176 31.59 3.66 1.55
C ILE A 1176 32.33 4.96 1.85
N VAL A 1177 32.71 5.16 3.10
CA VAL A 1177 33.40 6.37 3.58
C VAL A 1177 34.86 6.06 3.87
N ARG A 1178 35.75 6.91 3.38
CA ARG A 1178 37.15 6.86 3.78
C ARG A 1178 37.33 7.60 5.11
N ASN A 1179 37.77 6.88 6.15
CA ASN A 1179 38.05 7.45 7.45
C ASN A 1179 39.57 7.49 7.67
N TYR A 1180 40.15 8.65 7.96
CA TYR A 1180 41.58 8.80 8.21
C TYR A 1180 41.77 9.50 9.55
N ASN A 1181 42.30 8.79 10.55
CA ASN A 1181 42.76 9.43 11.79
C ASN A 1181 43.85 10.48 11.51
#